data_AF-A0A942XVL2-F1
#
_entry.id   AF-A0A942XVL2-F1
#
_cell.length_a   1.000
_cell.length_b   1.000
_cell.length_c   1.000
_cell.angle_alpha   90.00
_cell.angle_beta   90.00
_cell.angle_gamma   90.00
#
_symmetry.space_group_name_H-M   'P 1'
#
loop_
_entity.id
_entity.type
_entity.pdbx_description
1 polymer ?
#
loop_
_entity_poly.entity_id
_entity_poly.type
_entity_poly.pdbx_seq_one_letter_code
_entity_poly.pdbx_strand_id
1 'polypeptide(L)'
;MKSIFTPAWRWLAAVALIAGLGACSSDDTEPSLAVKVPDGGLTFGTFSLTPQTITVDASTDWTFEVSPEGIFEVTRSDDNKTLSVSPVAPNYDNTEATATVAVKAGSQTAYIALKQSANAATFLRLNDAELTGDHPILIVETGVSDDEGTYEIPLLTNHTISIRKSTDQTLPATDAQQAASTRANAIEGVDWLTYDLNQEITEEGPVTTLVLRYNYYDNQSEQRHVNIDIVANASGEGNSTATVSLSVVQMADTPTIIINPTDGLQYDFDPAQPQTVSVAANVDYSIAIYPETSREWITVDTENIETSANGKVKTYKVTVAPNYDTRSRAGGFYAIQQNASGEPLRANVTIQQDAAPNARVSIAQKNIIFGAEDKEKLVEVTSTFGASTKCEVVAEDDQPVDWMTAEYNADAQLVSLKPVGALPSRNRTATLKVSCGASDNIATATATVTQLGTEPTLVLDPDHLVIDQQGTAQVVTVLTNQSSWSIDQASVPSWATVTTDAAKNTITVSAQAFNTTGSREFTLKVKAGDLTAELPAVQALTYQVGDIFYKDGKALGVVYETSDNGMHGKVFSFKTYNMSDKILTTTGYTTIPTSETDGLANQEAIRSNADWQTNCPVEKYIYDISAEDGVNWYLPAIEELKALVSYMSGGYLYESNRFYADGTLNLTPFMWTETQSGTGYEITDRVYSKDFNEAIDQEVFFAARDRIRELYKKYTDDQYYCIFQPSYETIDETGHLTGEWDNGDERYPMEIDDNWNIVTHGDGMGFLWYSSTCYDAGWGTIGNHRIAFYETLSTVESWYTFDPNWPDDLYNSGSVHPIMQF
;
A
#
# COMPACT_ATOMS: atom_id res chain seq x y z
N MET A 1 -38.97 -46.29 -41.12
CA MET A 1 -37.53 -46.58 -41.32
C MET A 1 -36.95 -46.72 -39.94
N LYS A 2 -36.63 -47.96 -39.54
CA LYS A 2 -35.26 -48.47 -39.37
C LYS A 2 -34.47 -47.62 -38.34
N SER A 3 -33.90 -48.14 -37.26
CA SER A 3 -33.71 -49.52 -36.86
C SER A 3 -32.86 -49.54 -35.57
N ILE A 4 -33.14 -50.52 -34.68
CA ILE A 4 -32.15 -51.37 -33.96
C ILE A 4 -31.49 -50.82 -32.67
N PHE A 5 -31.41 -51.52 -31.51
CA PHE A 5 -31.79 -52.87 -31.01
C PHE A 5 -31.77 -52.80 -29.44
N THR A 6 -32.86 -53.10 -28.73
CA THR A 6 -33.23 -54.36 -27.98
C THR A 6 -32.72 -54.54 -26.52
N PRO A 7 -33.62 -54.97 -25.59
CA PRO A 7 -33.37 -55.32 -24.17
C PRO A 7 -33.43 -56.85 -23.87
N ALA A 8 -32.84 -57.32 -22.76
CA ALA A 8 -32.99 -58.66 -22.13
C ALA A 8 -31.91 -58.80 -21.02
N TRP A 9 -31.99 -59.53 -19.89
CA TRP A 9 -32.89 -60.54 -19.29
C TRP A 9 -32.44 -60.74 -17.82
N ARG A 10 -33.36 -60.85 -16.84
CA ARG A 10 -33.78 -62.09 -16.11
C ARG A 10 -32.66 -62.93 -15.47
N TRP A 11 -32.74 -63.12 -14.14
CA TRP A 11 -32.82 -64.41 -13.41
C TRP A 11 -33.53 -64.12 -12.06
N LEU A 12 -34.81 -64.47 -11.91
CA LEU A 12 -35.37 -65.68 -11.27
C LEU A 12 -35.50 -65.59 -9.73
N ALA A 13 -36.69 -65.20 -9.28
CA ALA A 13 -37.27 -65.66 -8.03
C ALA A 13 -37.99 -67.00 -8.27
N ALA A 14 -37.94 -67.94 -7.32
CA ALA A 14 -39.08 -68.73 -6.81
C ALA A 14 -38.71 -70.14 -6.28
N VAL A 15 -38.94 -70.32 -4.97
CA VAL A 15 -39.79 -71.38 -4.36
C VAL A 15 -39.17 -72.71 -3.86
N ALA A 16 -39.51 -72.97 -2.59
CA ALA A 16 -39.86 -74.24 -1.93
C ALA A 16 -38.83 -75.02 -1.06
N LEU A 17 -39.09 -74.94 0.24
CA LEU A 17 -39.51 -76.06 1.13
C LEU A 17 -38.49 -77.13 1.57
N ILE A 18 -38.19 -77.10 2.89
CA ILE A 18 -37.97 -78.20 3.85
C ILE A 18 -37.00 -79.34 3.45
N ALA A 19 -35.86 -79.44 4.17
CA ALA A 19 -35.47 -80.59 5.01
C ALA A 19 -33.99 -80.54 5.40
N GLY A 20 -33.66 -81.03 6.59
CA GLY A 20 -32.39 -81.73 6.82
C GLY A 20 -31.40 -81.04 7.76
N LEU A 21 -31.25 -81.64 8.94
CA LEU A 21 -30.19 -81.41 9.92
C LEU A 21 -28.77 -81.52 9.33
N GLY A 22 -27.88 -80.69 9.87
CA GLY A 22 -26.51 -81.09 10.19
C GLY A 22 -25.41 -80.52 9.30
N ALA A 23 -24.72 -79.48 9.78
CA ALA A 23 -23.26 -79.47 9.91
C ALA A 23 -22.84 -78.16 10.61
N CYS A 24 -22.06 -78.31 11.68
CA CYS A 24 -21.32 -77.21 12.26
C CYS A 24 -20.39 -76.59 11.20
N SER A 25 -20.45 -75.27 11.04
CA SER A 25 -19.28 -74.49 10.60
C SER A 25 -19.24 -73.24 11.47
N SER A 26 -18.08 -73.04 12.09
CA SER A 26 -17.64 -71.86 12.83
C SER A 26 -18.32 -70.55 12.38
N ASP A 27 -19.19 -70.00 13.24
CA ASP A 27 -19.52 -68.58 13.22
C ASP A 27 -18.27 -67.80 13.68
N ASP A 28 -17.31 -67.59 12.77
CA ASP A 28 -16.59 -66.33 12.76
C ASP A 28 -17.56 -65.30 12.17
N THR A 29 -18.55 -64.89 12.97
CA THR A 29 -19.33 -63.70 12.65
C THR A 29 -18.38 -62.54 12.86
N GLU A 30 -17.95 -61.91 11.76
CA GLU A 30 -17.15 -60.68 11.86
C GLU A 30 -17.85 -59.71 12.82
N PRO A 31 -17.12 -59.11 13.78
CA PRO A 31 -17.72 -58.20 14.75
C PRO A 31 -18.39 -57.04 14.00
N SER A 32 -19.69 -56.84 14.16
CA SER A 32 -20.44 -55.77 13.50
C SER A 32 -20.44 -54.50 14.36
N LEU A 33 -20.13 -53.35 13.76
CA LEU A 33 -20.23 -52.03 14.38
C LEU A 33 -21.14 -51.11 13.55
N ALA A 34 -22.18 -50.58 14.18
CA ALA A 34 -23.06 -49.56 13.60
C ALA A 34 -23.23 -48.39 14.58
N VAL A 35 -22.87 -47.19 14.13
CA VAL A 35 -23.06 -45.95 14.88
C VAL A 35 -24.21 -45.17 14.27
N LYS A 36 -25.18 -44.74 15.09
CA LYS A 36 -26.30 -43.89 14.66
C LYS A 36 -26.02 -42.44 15.05
N VAL A 37 -25.74 -41.63 14.05
CA VAL A 37 -25.47 -40.19 14.13
C VAL A 37 -26.07 -39.50 12.89
N PRO A 38 -26.44 -38.22 12.93
CA PRO A 38 -26.84 -37.47 11.73
C PRO A 38 -25.77 -37.51 10.63
N ASP A 39 -26.20 -37.43 9.37
CA ASP A 39 -25.31 -37.37 8.21
C ASP A 39 -24.34 -36.18 8.36
N GLY A 40 -23.04 -36.45 8.36
CA GLY A 40 -21.99 -35.45 8.55
C GLY A 40 -21.48 -35.27 9.99
N GLY A 41 -22.04 -35.99 10.97
CA GLY A 41 -21.57 -35.99 12.37
C GLY A 41 -22.46 -35.19 13.34
N LEU A 42 -21.91 -34.83 14.51
CA LEU A 42 -22.59 -33.95 15.48
C LEU A 42 -22.11 -32.51 15.31
N THR A 43 -23.06 -31.57 15.28
CA THR A 43 -22.78 -30.13 15.25
C THR A 43 -23.42 -29.46 16.46
N PHE A 44 -22.64 -28.61 17.13
CA PHE A 44 -23.04 -27.80 18.27
C PHE A 44 -22.98 -26.33 17.88
N GLY A 45 -23.93 -25.53 18.37
CA GLY A 45 -23.86 -24.08 18.25
C GLY A 45 -22.64 -23.52 18.98
N THR A 46 -22.20 -22.33 18.59
CA THR A 46 -20.98 -21.66 19.08
C THR A 46 -20.86 -21.68 20.62
N PHE A 47 -21.93 -21.35 21.33
CA PHE A 47 -21.95 -21.31 22.81
C PHE A 47 -22.65 -22.50 23.47
N SER A 48 -23.10 -23.49 22.69
CA SER A 48 -23.88 -24.62 23.20
C SER A 48 -22.99 -25.63 23.93
N LEU A 49 -23.21 -25.80 25.23
CA LEU A 49 -22.60 -26.88 26.02
C LEU A 49 -23.53 -28.08 26.23
N THR A 50 -24.74 -28.02 25.69
CA THR A 50 -25.77 -29.04 25.87
C THR A 50 -25.33 -30.39 25.28
N PRO A 51 -25.27 -31.46 26.08
CA PRO A 51 -24.86 -32.78 25.58
C PRO A 51 -25.81 -33.36 24.54
N GLN A 52 -25.24 -33.94 23.49
CA GLN A 52 -25.94 -34.74 22.48
C GLN A 52 -25.55 -36.22 22.62
N THR A 53 -26.44 -37.11 22.19
CA THR A 53 -26.22 -38.57 22.35
C THR A 53 -25.99 -39.26 21.02
N ILE A 54 -25.06 -40.21 21.01
CA ILE A 54 -24.76 -41.10 19.89
C ILE A 54 -25.10 -42.51 20.34
N THR A 55 -25.81 -43.28 19.52
CA THR A 55 -26.07 -44.71 19.80
C THR A 55 -25.04 -45.57 19.09
N VAL A 56 -24.43 -46.49 19.82
CA VAL A 56 -23.47 -47.48 19.31
C VAL A 56 -24.09 -48.87 19.44
N ASP A 57 -24.27 -49.54 18.30
CA ASP A 57 -24.75 -50.91 18.20
C ASP A 57 -23.59 -51.79 17.72
N ALA A 58 -23.02 -52.58 18.64
CA ALA A 58 -21.86 -53.42 18.39
C ALA A 58 -22.09 -54.86 18.88
N SER A 59 -21.64 -55.85 18.11
CA SER A 59 -21.79 -57.27 18.46
C SER A 59 -20.74 -57.77 19.47
N THR A 60 -19.75 -56.95 19.79
CA THR A 60 -18.70 -57.18 20.80
C THR A 60 -18.49 -55.92 21.64
N ASP A 61 -17.74 -56.01 22.74
CA ASP A 61 -17.33 -54.82 23.47
C ASP A 61 -16.47 -53.89 22.59
N TRP A 62 -16.53 -52.59 22.87
CA TRP A 62 -15.99 -51.54 22.03
C TRP A 62 -15.30 -50.45 22.86
N THR A 63 -14.36 -49.75 22.25
CA THR A 63 -13.65 -48.60 22.84
C THR A 63 -13.83 -47.36 21.96
N PHE A 64 -13.50 -46.19 22.49
CA PHE A 64 -13.48 -44.96 21.70
C PHE A 64 -12.24 -44.13 22.03
N GLU A 65 -11.80 -43.34 21.05
CA GLU A 65 -10.73 -42.36 21.17
C GLU A 65 -11.23 -41.03 20.58
N VAL A 66 -10.91 -39.91 21.23
CA VAL A 66 -11.26 -38.56 20.75
C VAL A 66 -9.97 -37.88 20.30
N SER A 67 -9.97 -37.26 19.12
CA SER A 67 -8.80 -36.53 18.60
C SER A 67 -9.24 -35.27 17.85
N PRO A 68 -8.74 -34.07 18.21
CA PRO A 68 -7.87 -33.79 19.36
C PRO A 68 -8.58 -34.00 20.71
N GLU A 69 -7.83 -34.27 21.77
CA GLU A 69 -8.35 -34.28 23.15
C GLU A 69 -8.61 -32.85 23.64
N GLY A 70 -9.56 -32.67 24.56
CA GLY A 70 -9.80 -31.40 25.26
C GLY A 70 -10.84 -30.46 24.65
N ILE A 71 -11.30 -30.71 23.41
CA ILE A 71 -12.34 -29.90 22.76
C ILE A 71 -13.74 -30.39 23.12
N PHE A 72 -13.94 -31.71 23.12
CA PHE A 72 -15.21 -32.34 23.47
C PHE A 72 -15.01 -33.35 24.60
N GLU A 73 -15.93 -33.32 25.56
CA GLU A 73 -16.07 -34.36 26.55
C GLU A 73 -16.97 -35.46 26.00
N VAL A 74 -16.48 -36.69 25.99
CA VAL A 74 -17.20 -37.87 25.51
C VAL A 74 -17.24 -38.90 26.62
N THR A 75 -18.44 -39.19 27.13
CA THR A 75 -18.66 -40.17 28.19
C THR A 75 -19.50 -41.33 27.71
N ARG A 76 -19.12 -42.55 28.08
CA ARG A 76 -19.86 -43.78 27.77
C ARG A 76 -20.91 -44.03 28.84
N SER A 77 -22.14 -44.35 28.42
CA SER A 77 -23.21 -44.71 29.35
C SER A 77 -23.00 -46.09 29.98
N ASP A 78 -23.52 -46.27 31.20
CA ASP A 78 -23.43 -47.52 31.97
C ASP A 78 -24.04 -48.74 31.24
N ASP A 79 -25.01 -48.51 30.36
CA ASP A 79 -25.67 -49.56 29.56
C ASP A 79 -24.87 -50.00 28.33
N ASN A 80 -23.67 -49.42 28.13
CA ASN A 80 -22.72 -49.74 27.08
C ASN A 80 -23.20 -49.44 25.64
N LYS A 81 -24.27 -48.64 25.49
CA LYS A 81 -24.96 -48.44 24.21
C LYS A 81 -24.91 -47.01 23.68
N THR A 82 -24.51 -46.04 24.49
CA THR A 82 -24.48 -44.64 24.07
C THR A 82 -23.21 -43.91 24.45
N LEU A 83 -22.85 -42.91 23.66
CA LEU A 83 -21.89 -41.88 23.99
C LEU A 83 -22.64 -40.57 24.20
N SER A 84 -22.42 -39.90 25.33
CA SER A 84 -22.83 -38.52 25.56
C SER A 84 -21.66 -37.62 25.18
N VAL A 85 -21.91 -36.66 24.27
CA VAL A 85 -20.91 -35.76 23.72
C VAL A 85 -21.32 -34.32 23.97
N SER A 86 -20.44 -33.53 24.55
CA SER A 86 -20.62 -32.08 24.74
C SER A 86 -19.29 -31.35 24.51
N PRO A 87 -19.31 -30.12 23.97
CA PRO A 87 -18.14 -29.24 24.03
C PRO A 87 -17.70 -29.02 25.48
N VAL A 88 -16.39 -28.91 25.70
CA VAL A 88 -15.82 -28.63 27.04
C VAL A 88 -16.00 -27.15 27.40
N ALA A 89 -15.99 -26.26 26.41
CA ALA A 89 -16.13 -24.82 26.57
C ALA A 89 -16.85 -24.20 25.35
N PRO A 90 -17.37 -22.96 25.46
CA PRO A 90 -17.83 -22.20 24.30
C PRO A 90 -16.69 -21.95 23.31
N ASN A 91 -17.02 -21.95 22.01
CA ASN A 91 -16.05 -21.61 20.97
C ASN A 91 -16.06 -20.10 20.74
N TYR A 92 -15.05 -19.40 21.25
CA TYR A 92 -14.90 -17.96 21.00
C TYR A 92 -14.21 -17.66 19.66
N ASP A 93 -13.59 -18.65 19.02
CA ASP A 93 -12.77 -18.48 17.82
C ASP A 93 -13.65 -18.25 16.58
N ASN A 94 -13.18 -17.44 15.62
CA ASN A 94 -13.86 -17.27 14.33
C ASN A 94 -13.69 -18.46 13.38
N THR A 95 -13.14 -19.58 13.89
CA THR A 95 -12.98 -20.85 13.18
C THR A 95 -13.77 -21.95 13.85
N GLU A 96 -14.17 -22.97 13.09
CA GLU A 96 -14.88 -24.12 13.66
C GLU A 96 -13.92 -24.96 14.53
N ALA A 97 -14.30 -25.24 15.77
CA ALA A 97 -13.60 -26.24 16.57
C ALA A 97 -14.04 -27.64 16.12
N THR A 98 -13.08 -28.49 15.75
CA THR A 98 -13.36 -29.82 15.19
C THR A 98 -12.62 -30.92 15.93
N ALA A 99 -13.30 -32.05 16.12
CA ALA A 99 -12.69 -33.26 16.64
C ALA A 99 -13.30 -34.49 15.96
N THR A 100 -12.68 -35.64 16.12
CA THR A 100 -13.18 -36.92 15.63
C THR A 100 -13.23 -37.92 16.77
N VAL A 101 -14.35 -38.63 16.89
CA VAL A 101 -14.48 -39.81 17.76
C VAL A 101 -14.30 -41.05 16.91
N ALA A 102 -13.27 -41.84 17.20
CA ALA A 102 -13.04 -43.14 16.59
C ALA A 102 -13.55 -44.25 17.51
N VAL A 103 -14.67 -44.89 17.14
CA VAL A 103 -15.25 -46.02 17.88
C VAL A 103 -14.73 -47.33 17.27
N LYS A 104 -14.15 -48.21 18.09
CA LYS A 104 -13.49 -49.46 17.66
C LYS A 104 -14.17 -50.68 18.28
N ALA A 105 -14.57 -51.65 17.46
CA ALA A 105 -15.08 -52.95 17.89
C ALA A 105 -14.41 -54.06 17.06
N GLY A 106 -13.50 -54.82 17.69
CA GLY A 106 -12.68 -55.80 16.97
C GLY A 106 -11.81 -55.16 15.89
N SER A 107 -11.99 -55.56 14.63
CA SER A 107 -11.29 -55.01 13.45
C SER A 107 -12.00 -53.81 12.80
N GLN A 108 -13.23 -53.48 13.22
CA GLN A 108 -14.01 -52.38 12.65
C GLN A 108 -13.78 -51.07 13.41
N THR A 109 -13.68 -49.96 12.67
CA THR A 109 -13.60 -48.60 13.22
C THR A 109 -14.62 -47.70 12.53
N ALA A 110 -15.41 -46.97 13.31
CA ALA A 110 -16.32 -45.93 12.84
C ALA A 110 -15.83 -44.55 13.30
N TYR A 111 -15.81 -43.58 12.39
CA TYR A 111 -15.40 -42.22 12.67
C TYR A 111 -16.61 -41.30 12.70
N ILE A 112 -16.70 -40.49 13.76
CA ILE A 112 -17.75 -39.50 13.94
C ILE A 112 -17.10 -38.13 14.00
N ALA A 113 -17.45 -37.27 13.05
CA ALA A 113 -17.03 -35.87 13.08
C ALA A 113 -17.83 -35.13 14.17
N LEU A 114 -17.12 -34.35 14.98
CA LEU A 114 -17.67 -33.40 15.93
C LEU A 114 -17.29 -32.00 15.48
N LYS A 115 -18.27 -31.09 15.51
CA LYS A 115 -18.09 -29.69 15.14
C LYS A 115 -18.77 -28.79 16.14
N GLN A 116 -18.08 -27.72 16.54
CA GLN A 116 -18.68 -26.57 17.20
C GLN A 116 -18.54 -25.38 16.26
N SER A 117 -19.65 -24.69 15.98
CA SER A 117 -19.66 -23.59 15.03
C SER A 117 -18.68 -22.49 15.41
N ALA A 118 -18.10 -21.83 14.39
CA ALA A 118 -17.31 -20.62 14.55
C ALA A 118 -18.11 -19.49 15.20
N ASN A 119 -17.41 -18.60 15.90
CA ASN A 119 -17.95 -17.34 16.39
C ASN A 119 -18.00 -16.28 15.27
N ALA A 120 -18.90 -15.30 15.43
CA ALA A 120 -18.93 -14.13 14.57
C ALA A 120 -17.80 -13.15 14.92
N ALA A 121 -17.59 -12.14 14.07
CA ALA A 121 -16.65 -11.05 14.34
C ALA A 121 -16.93 -10.41 15.72
N THR A 122 -15.87 -10.14 16.48
CA THR A 122 -15.97 -9.56 17.82
C THR A 122 -16.75 -8.25 17.81
N PHE A 123 -17.70 -8.12 18.72
CA PHE A 123 -18.41 -6.86 18.95
C PHE A 123 -18.59 -6.59 20.44
N LEU A 124 -18.70 -5.31 20.79
CA LEU A 124 -19.01 -4.84 22.13
C LEU A 124 -19.90 -3.60 22.01
N ARG A 125 -21.03 -3.59 22.73
CA ARG A 125 -21.93 -2.44 22.82
C ARG A 125 -22.45 -2.27 24.24
N LEU A 126 -22.54 -1.03 24.70
CA LEU A 126 -23.30 -0.69 25.89
C LEU A 126 -24.78 -0.70 25.52
N ASN A 127 -25.59 -1.47 26.26
CA ASN A 127 -27.03 -1.54 26.08
C ASN A 127 -27.72 -0.76 27.20
N ASP A 128 -27.37 0.53 27.28
CA ASP A 128 -27.88 1.49 28.25
C ASP A 128 -28.32 2.76 27.52
N ALA A 129 -29.52 3.25 27.84
CA ALA A 129 -30.09 4.43 27.21
C ALA A 129 -29.41 5.75 27.62
N GLU A 130 -28.68 5.78 28.75
CA GLU A 130 -27.89 6.93 29.18
C GLU A 130 -26.49 6.96 28.54
N LEU A 131 -26.03 5.85 27.96
CA LEU A 131 -24.67 5.69 27.42
C LEU A 131 -24.73 5.43 25.92
N THR A 132 -24.92 6.49 25.14
CA THR A 132 -24.95 6.45 23.67
C THR A 132 -23.68 7.01 23.04
N GLY A 133 -23.41 6.59 21.80
CA GLY A 133 -22.23 6.98 21.04
C GLY A 133 -20.99 6.13 21.33
N ASP A 134 -19.90 6.48 20.65
CA ASP A 134 -18.60 5.79 20.65
C ASP A 134 -17.79 6.13 21.91
N HIS A 135 -17.99 7.35 22.43
CA HIS A 135 -17.28 7.89 23.59
C HIS A 135 -18.26 8.38 24.67
N PRO A 136 -18.99 7.50 25.36
CA PRO A 136 -20.02 7.87 26.34
C PRO A 136 -19.42 8.44 27.63
N ILE A 137 -20.20 9.26 28.35
CA ILE A 137 -19.88 9.74 29.71
C ILE A 137 -21.00 9.30 30.66
N LEU A 138 -20.62 8.55 31.71
CA LEU A 138 -21.48 8.25 32.84
C LEU A 138 -21.28 9.28 33.96
N ILE A 139 -22.36 9.94 34.39
CA ILE A 139 -22.35 10.77 35.60
C ILE A 139 -22.93 9.94 36.75
N VAL A 140 -22.11 9.70 37.78
CA VAL A 140 -22.54 9.04 39.03
C VAL A 140 -22.84 10.07 40.12
N GLU A 141 -23.59 9.67 41.15
CA GLU A 141 -24.08 10.58 42.18
C GLU A 141 -22.95 11.13 43.08
N THR A 142 -23.16 12.35 43.57
CA THR A 142 -22.32 13.02 44.58
C THR A 142 -23.12 13.23 45.87
N GLY A 143 -22.44 13.31 47.03
CA GLY A 143 -23.11 13.49 48.31
C GLY A 143 -22.33 12.98 49.52
N VAL A 144 -23.04 12.84 50.64
CA VAL A 144 -22.51 12.27 51.89
C VAL A 144 -23.36 11.06 52.25
N SER A 145 -22.79 9.87 52.06
CA SER A 145 -23.39 8.62 52.50
C SER A 145 -22.29 7.67 52.94
N ASP A 146 -22.55 6.91 54.01
CA ASP A 146 -21.70 5.79 54.43
C ASP A 146 -21.96 4.52 53.59
N ASP A 147 -23.04 4.53 52.79
CA ASP A 147 -23.37 3.47 51.83
C ASP A 147 -22.67 3.71 50.48
N GLU A 148 -22.39 2.63 49.75
CA GLU A 148 -21.84 2.71 48.38
C GLU A 148 -22.94 2.99 47.35
N GLY A 149 -22.62 3.81 46.33
CA GLY A 149 -23.46 3.96 45.15
C GLY A 149 -23.18 2.85 44.14
N THR A 150 -24.19 2.45 43.36
CA THR A 150 -24.07 1.40 42.34
C THR A 150 -24.72 1.83 41.03
N TYR A 151 -24.10 1.48 39.90
CA TYR A 151 -24.67 1.67 38.56
C TYR A 151 -24.48 0.38 37.73
N GLU A 152 -25.54 -0.11 37.08
CA GLU A 152 -25.51 -1.35 36.29
C GLU A 152 -25.59 -1.03 34.80
N ILE A 153 -24.63 -1.52 34.03
CA ILE A 153 -24.53 -1.33 32.57
C ILE A 153 -24.70 -2.70 31.91
N PRO A 154 -25.84 -2.97 31.24
CA PRO A 154 -25.98 -4.15 30.41
C PRO A 154 -25.04 -4.05 29.20
N LEU A 155 -24.29 -5.12 28.91
CA LEU A 155 -23.36 -5.21 27.79
C LEU A 155 -23.83 -6.27 26.80
N LEU A 156 -23.75 -5.94 25.50
CA LEU A 156 -23.97 -6.87 24.42
C LEU A 156 -22.62 -7.20 23.77
N THR A 157 -22.19 -8.46 23.89
CA THR A 157 -20.90 -8.97 23.40
C THR A 157 -21.01 -10.44 23.02
N ASN A 158 -20.12 -10.93 22.16
CA ASN A 158 -19.94 -12.36 21.87
C ASN A 158 -18.68 -12.94 22.52
N HIS A 159 -18.03 -12.19 23.42
CA HIS A 159 -16.80 -12.56 24.10
C HIS A 159 -16.87 -12.24 25.60
N THR A 160 -15.90 -12.75 26.35
CA THR A 160 -15.69 -12.35 27.75
C THR A 160 -15.20 -10.90 27.84
N ILE A 161 -15.49 -10.26 28.96
CA ILE A 161 -15.15 -8.85 29.19
C ILE A 161 -13.99 -8.73 30.18
N SER A 162 -13.07 -7.82 29.92
CA SER A 162 -12.12 -7.29 30.91
C SER A 162 -12.26 -5.77 31.03
N ILE A 163 -11.86 -5.23 32.19
CA ILE A 163 -11.89 -3.80 32.49
C ILE A 163 -10.48 -3.35 32.85
N ARG A 164 -10.00 -2.27 32.24
CA ARG A 164 -8.71 -1.64 32.57
C ARG A 164 -8.82 -0.12 32.58
N LYS A 165 -7.86 0.55 33.21
CA LYS A 165 -7.74 2.01 33.14
C LYS A 165 -7.12 2.41 31.79
N SER A 166 -7.69 3.41 31.13
CA SER A 166 -7.38 3.75 29.72
C SER A 166 -5.96 4.30 29.47
N THR A 167 -5.23 4.77 30.50
CA THR A 167 -3.89 5.38 30.36
C THR A 167 -2.71 4.38 30.29
N ASP A 168 -2.96 3.06 30.38
CA ASP A 168 -1.92 2.02 30.44
C ASP A 168 -2.01 1.10 29.21
N GLN A 169 -1.51 1.55 28.06
CA GLN A 169 -1.45 0.73 26.84
C GLN A 169 -0.28 -0.28 26.83
N THR A 170 0.58 -0.32 27.85
CA THR A 170 1.79 -1.17 27.88
C THR A 170 1.71 -2.42 28.78
N LEU A 171 0.56 -2.74 29.38
CA LEU A 171 0.44 -3.95 30.20
C LEU A 171 -0.18 -5.12 29.40
N PRO A 172 0.46 -6.31 29.38
CA PRO A 172 -0.12 -7.49 28.76
C PRO A 172 -1.41 -7.90 29.47
N ALA A 173 -2.39 -8.36 28.69
CA ALA A 173 -3.61 -8.99 29.20
C ALA A 173 -3.21 -10.11 30.15
N THR A 174 -3.48 -9.94 31.45
CA THR A 174 -3.23 -11.00 32.42
C THR A 174 -4.40 -11.97 32.38
N ASP A 175 -4.04 -13.24 32.17
CA ASP A 175 -4.95 -14.36 32.03
C ASP A 175 -6.02 -14.45 33.11
N ALA A 176 -7.15 -15.01 32.69
CA ALA A 176 -8.29 -15.41 33.48
C ALA A 176 -7.94 -15.83 34.92
N GLN A 177 -8.54 -15.17 35.91
CA GLN A 177 -8.67 -15.73 37.25
C GLN A 177 -10.13 -15.81 37.67
N GLN A 178 -10.62 -17.05 37.76
CA GLN A 178 -11.81 -17.41 38.51
C GLN A 178 -11.55 -17.31 40.03
N ALA A 179 -12.45 -16.57 40.68
CA ALA A 179 -13.00 -16.71 42.03
C ALA A 179 -12.13 -17.27 43.17
N ALA A 180 -11.78 -16.40 44.13
CA ALA A 180 -12.49 -16.31 45.42
C ALA A 180 -11.66 -15.51 46.47
N SER A 181 -12.14 -14.32 46.87
CA SER A 181 -12.32 -13.86 48.27
C SER A 181 -12.29 -12.32 48.45
N THR A 182 -13.46 -11.77 48.77
CA THR A 182 -13.72 -10.69 49.77
C THR A 182 -13.28 -9.23 49.58
N ARG A 183 -12.72 -8.78 48.45
CA ARG A 183 -12.82 -7.37 48.01
C ARG A 183 -12.98 -7.29 46.49
N ALA A 184 -13.88 -6.43 46.03
CA ALA A 184 -14.24 -6.20 44.62
C ALA A 184 -13.03 -5.85 43.75
N ASN A 185 -13.12 -6.16 42.45
CA ASN A 185 -12.04 -5.89 41.49
C ASN A 185 -11.77 -4.37 41.46
N ALA A 186 -10.58 -3.97 41.89
CA ALA A 186 -10.17 -2.57 41.92
C ALA A 186 -9.69 -2.12 40.53
N ILE A 187 -10.00 -0.88 40.16
CA ILE A 187 -9.40 -0.24 38.99
C ILE A 187 -8.07 0.36 39.42
N GLU A 188 -6.99 0.00 38.73
CA GLU A 188 -5.65 0.40 39.13
C GLU A 188 -5.50 1.94 39.26
N GLY A 189 -4.99 2.39 40.41
CA GLY A 189 -4.81 3.81 40.69
C GLY A 189 -6.10 4.61 40.86
N VAL A 190 -7.23 3.95 41.15
CA VAL A 190 -8.53 4.58 41.43
C VAL A 190 -9.04 4.08 42.78
N ASP A 191 -9.23 4.99 43.73
CA ASP A 191 -9.60 4.66 45.12
C ASP A 191 -11.09 4.78 45.43
N TRP A 192 -11.86 5.34 44.50
CA TRP A 192 -13.28 5.68 44.68
C TRP A 192 -14.24 4.90 43.77
N LEU A 193 -13.74 4.10 42.83
CA LEU A 193 -14.51 3.31 41.88
C LEU A 193 -13.99 1.87 41.81
N THR A 194 -14.90 0.90 41.91
CA THR A 194 -14.63 -0.54 41.73
C THR A 194 -15.68 -1.15 40.80
N TYR A 195 -15.46 -2.39 40.35
CA TYR A 195 -16.39 -3.06 39.45
C TYR A 195 -16.62 -4.53 39.77
N ASP A 196 -17.81 -5.02 39.42
CA ASP A 196 -18.15 -6.44 39.32
C ASP A 196 -18.63 -6.75 37.90
N LEU A 197 -18.28 -7.93 37.38
CA LEU A 197 -18.81 -8.45 36.12
C LEU A 197 -19.73 -9.63 36.41
N ASN A 198 -21.03 -9.43 36.15
CA ASN A 198 -22.02 -10.48 36.23
C ASN A 198 -22.22 -11.07 34.83
N GLN A 199 -21.57 -12.19 34.54
CA GLN A 199 -21.61 -12.84 33.23
C GLN A 199 -22.37 -14.18 33.30
N GLU A 200 -23.33 -14.35 32.39
CA GLU A 200 -24.05 -15.59 32.15
C GLU A 200 -23.84 -16.04 30.70
N ILE A 201 -23.51 -17.30 30.47
CA ILE A 201 -23.37 -17.86 29.12
C ILE A 201 -24.70 -18.48 28.72
N THR A 202 -25.30 -17.97 27.64
CA THR A 202 -26.53 -18.50 27.05
C THR A 202 -26.25 -19.17 25.70
N GLU A 203 -27.22 -19.89 25.15
CA GLU A 203 -27.10 -20.47 23.79
C GLU A 203 -26.94 -19.39 22.70
N GLU A 204 -27.34 -18.14 22.96
CA GLU A 204 -27.20 -17.00 22.05
C GLU A 204 -25.90 -16.18 22.27
N GLY A 205 -25.14 -16.47 23.33
CA GLY A 205 -23.90 -15.77 23.68
C GLY A 205 -23.80 -15.35 25.15
N PRO A 206 -22.67 -14.74 25.54
CA PRO A 206 -22.49 -14.19 26.88
C PRO A 206 -23.37 -12.94 27.10
N VAL A 207 -24.23 -12.99 28.11
CA VAL A 207 -24.96 -11.84 28.64
C VAL A 207 -24.16 -11.31 29.81
N THR A 208 -23.63 -10.09 29.70
CA THR A 208 -22.77 -9.50 30.73
C THR A 208 -23.39 -8.22 31.27
N THR A 209 -23.45 -8.07 32.59
CA THR A 209 -23.78 -6.80 33.25
C THR A 209 -22.54 -6.32 34.00
N LEU A 210 -22.08 -5.12 33.66
CA LEU A 210 -21.02 -4.42 34.39
C LEU A 210 -21.66 -3.63 35.53
N VAL A 211 -21.30 -3.95 36.77
CA VAL A 211 -21.75 -3.22 37.95
C VAL A 211 -20.61 -2.34 38.44
N LEU A 212 -20.76 -1.02 38.30
CA LEU A 212 -19.85 -0.04 38.84
C LEU A 212 -20.28 0.34 40.26
N ARG A 213 -19.34 0.31 41.21
CA ARG A 213 -19.57 0.73 42.60
C ARG A 213 -18.68 1.91 42.94
N TYR A 214 -19.25 2.96 43.52
CA TYR A 214 -18.53 4.18 43.83
C TYR A 214 -18.79 4.70 45.25
N ASN A 215 -17.79 5.33 45.83
CA ASN A 215 -17.91 6.05 47.09
C ASN A 215 -18.47 7.45 46.84
N TYR A 216 -19.37 7.92 47.69
CA TYR A 216 -19.86 9.29 47.60
C TYR A 216 -18.74 10.29 47.91
N TYR A 217 -18.68 11.35 47.12
CA TYR A 217 -17.69 12.41 47.27
C TYR A 217 -18.37 13.69 47.80
N ASP A 218 -18.04 14.06 49.05
CA ASP A 218 -18.58 15.23 49.76
C ASP A 218 -17.90 16.55 49.33
N ASN A 219 -16.82 16.48 48.53
CA ASN A 219 -16.20 17.71 48.04
C ASN A 219 -17.00 18.29 46.86
N GLN A 220 -17.87 19.24 47.17
CA GLN A 220 -18.67 19.96 46.19
C GLN A 220 -17.84 20.93 45.30
N SER A 221 -16.57 21.15 45.60
CA SER A 221 -15.72 22.12 44.89
C SER A 221 -14.80 21.52 43.83
N GLU A 222 -14.55 20.20 43.85
CA GLU A 222 -13.67 19.51 42.91
C GLU A 222 -14.39 18.31 42.29
N GLN A 223 -14.11 18.05 41.01
CA GLN A 223 -14.65 16.89 40.30
C GLN A 223 -13.68 15.71 40.38
N ARG A 224 -14.20 14.48 40.27
CA ARG A 224 -13.39 13.28 40.05
C ARG A 224 -13.85 12.60 38.77
N HIS A 225 -12.90 12.18 37.95
CA HIS A 225 -13.19 11.48 36.71
C HIS A 225 -12.15 10.38 36.46
N VAL A 226 -12.56 9.33 35.76
CA VAL A 226 -11.70 8.24 35.30
C VAL A 226 -12.20 7.72 33.97
N ASN A 227 -11.27 7.39 33.06
CA ASN A 227 -11.57 6.68 31.83
C ASN A 227 -11.24 5.20 32.00
N ILE A 228 -12.21 4.34 31.76
CA ILE A 228 -12.05 2.89 31.76
C ILE A 228 -12.26 2.35 30.34
N ASP A 229 -11.44 1.39 29.96
CA ASP A 229 -11.65 0.61 28.75
C ASP A 229 -12.38 -0.68 29.11
N ILE A 230 -13.54 -0.88 28.51
CA ILE A 230 -14.28 -2.14 28.52
C ILE A 230 -13.82 -2.90 27.29
N VAL A 231 -13.19 -4.06 27.48
CA VAL A 231 -12.56 -4.81 26.39
C VAL A 231 -13.28 -6.15 26.24
N ALA A 232 -13.84 -6.40 25.07
CA ALA A 232 -14.22 -7.75 24.64
C ALA A 232 -12.94 -8.50 24.27
N ASN A 233 -12.57 -9.46 25.11
CA ASN A 233 -11.31 -10.18 24.98
C ASN A 233 -11.34 -11.07 23.74
N ALA A 234 -10.40 -10.84 22.82
CA ALA A 234 -10.15 -11.72 21.69
C ALA A 234 -9.42 -12.99 22.19
N SER A 235 -10.11 -13.89 22.86
CA SER A 235 -9.59 -15.24 23.05
C SER A 235 -9.78 -15.99 21.73
N GLY A 236 -8.69 -16.37 21.06
CA GLY A 236 -8.77 -17.20 19.85
C GLY A 236 -7.94 -16.75 18.64
N GLU A 237 -7.56 -17.70 17.79
CA GLU A 237 -6.91 -17.44 16.51
C GLU A 237 -7.88 -16.73 15.55
N GLY A 238 -7.47 -15.61 14.95
CA GLY A 238 -8.26 -14.87 13.96
C GLY A 238 -9.24 -13.82 14.51
N ASN A 239 -9.39 -13.69 15.82
CA ASN A 239 -10.29 -12.71 16.44
C ASN A 239 -9.64 -11.32 16.60
N SER A 240 -10.43 -10.25 16.45
CA SER A 240 -10.04 -8.87 16.80
C SER A 240 -10.57 -8.49 18.18
N THR A 241 -9.92 -7.54 18.86
CA THR A 241 -10.42 -6.95 20.11
C THR A 241 -11.43 -5.84 19.81
N ALA A 242 -12.53 -5.77 20.58
CA ALA A 242 -13.40 -4.59 20.58
C ALA A 242 -13.30 -3.88 21.93
N THR A 243 -13.15 -2.55 21.90
CA THR A 243 -12.98 -1.73 23.10
C THR A 243 -13.99 -0.59 23.09
N VAL A 244 -14.60 -0.33 24.24
CA VAL A 244 -15.41 0.87 24.50
C VAL A 244 -14.78 1.62 25.66
N SER A 245 -14.39 2.88 25.43
CA SER A 245 -13.83 3.74 26.46
C SER A 245 -14.94 4.57 27.10
N LEU A 246 -15.22 4.29 28.38
CA LEU A 246 -16.24 4.97 29.18
C LEU A 246 -15.58 5.96 30.15
N SER A 247 -15.98 7.22 30.10
CA SER A 247 -15.65 8.19 31.15
C SER A 247 -16.67 8.12 32.28
N VAL A 248 -16.21 7.85 33.50
CA VAL A 248 -17.03 7.87 34.72
C VAL A 248 -16.70 9.13 35.52
N VAL A 249 -17.72 9.91 35.85
CA VAL A 249 -17.58 11.25 36.42
C VAL A 249 -18.46 11.44 37.66
N GLN A 250 -17.84 11.88 38.76
CA GLN A 250 -18.52 12.60 39.85
C GLN A 250 -18.32 14.10 39.63
N MET A 251 -19.38 14.78 39.17
CA MET A 251 -19.32 16.21 38.83
C MET A 251 -19.32 17.08 40.10
N ALA A 252 -18.53 18.15 40.07
CA ALA A 252 -18.55 19.19 41.11
C ALA A 252 -19.81 20.07 41.03
N ASP A 253 -20.07 20.84 42.08
CA ASP A 253 -21.09 21.90 42.08
C ASP A 253 -20.53 23.23 41.53
N THR A 254 -19.22 23.32 41.31
CA THR A 254 -18.55 24.42 40.62
C THR A 254 -18.63 24.25 39.10
N PRO A 255 -18.56 25.35 38.31
CA PRO A 255 -18.55 25.27 36.85
C PRO A 255 -17.58 24.21 36.29
N THR A 256 -18.11 23.24 35.55
CA THR A 256 -17.41 22.06 35.01
C THR A 256 -17.82 21.82 33.56
N ILE A 257 -16.82 21.49 32.73
CA ILE A 257 -16.99 20.94 31.39
C ILE A 257 -16.00 19.78 31.22
N ILE A 258 -16.48 18.61 30.81
CA ILE A 258 -15.70 17.40 30.52
C ILE A 258 -16.08 16.91 29.14
N ILE A 259 -15.10 16.44 28.37
CA ILE A 259 -15.29 15.92 27.01
C ILE A 259 -14.67 14.52 26.92
N ASN A 260 -15.32 13.61 26.21
CA ASN A 260 -14.84 12.27 25.91
C ASN A 260 -14.99 12.05 24.39
N PRO A 261 -13.93 11.67 23.65
CA PRO A 261 -12.62 11.19 24.12
C PRO A 261 -11.68 12.29 24.62
N THR A 262 -10.80 11.94 25.54
CA THR A 262 -9.75 12.85 26.07
C THR A 262 -8.43 12.76 25.30
N ASP A 263 -8.17 11.61 24.69
CA ASP A 263 -7.01 11.28 23.85
C ASP A 263 -7.18 11.75 22.40
N GLY A 264 -8.42 12.01 21.98
CA GLY A 264 -8.74 12.54 20.66
C GLY A 264 -9.50 11.55 19.79
N LEU A 265 -9.77 11.94 18.55
CA LEU A 265 -10.35 11.08 17.52
C LEU A 265 -9.30 10.84 16.43
N GLN A 266 -9.21 9.60 15.97
CA GLN A 266 -8.43 9.21 14.81
C GLN A 266 -9.38 8.90 13.64
N TYR A 267 -9.08 9.43 12.46
CA TYR A 267 -9.79 9.13 11.23
C TYR A 267 -8.82 8.70 10.12
N ASP A 268 -9.24 7.72 9.33
CA ASP A 268 -8.58 7.42 8.07
C ASP A 268 -8.67 8.62 7.09
N PHE A 269 -7.87 8.58 6.04
CA PHE A 269 -7.87 9.62 5.00
C PHE A 269 -9.24 9.77 4.32
N ASP A 270 -10.04 8.69 4.19
CA ASP A 270 -11.40 8.71 3.60
C ASP A 270 -12.41 8.05 4.55
N PRO A 271 -12.94 8.80 5.54
CA PRO A 271 -13.73 8.22 6.61
C PRO A 271 -15.15 7.89 6.14
N ALA A 272 -15.51 6.61 6.20
CA ALA A 272 -16.82 6.12 5.76
C ALA A 272 -17.96 6.45 6.73
N GLN A 273 -17.67 6.61 8.03
CA GLN A 273 -18.66 6.85 9.07
C GLN A 273 -18.23 7.97 10.02
N PRO A 274 -19.20 8.77 10.50
CA PRO A 274 -18.96 9.76 11.54
C PRO A 274 -18.77 9.10 12.90
N GLN A 275 -17.97 9.72 13.77
CA GLN A 275 -17.82 9.32 15.18
C GLN A 275 -18.57 10.30 16.09
N THR A 276 -18.73 9.95 17.36
CA THR A 276 -19.50 10.74 18.33
C THR A 276 -18.70 11.11 19.56
N VAL A 277 -18.86 12.35 20.03
CA VAL A 277 -18.14 12.92 21.18
C VAL A 277 -19.17 13.32 22.24
N SER A 278 -18.95 12.90 23.48
CA SER A 278 -19.82 13.28 24.59
C SER A 278 -19.22 14.45 25.37
N VAL A 279 -20.08 15.38 25.80
CA VAL A 279 -19.71 16.50 26.66
C VAL A 279 -20.63 16.52 27.87
N ALA A 280 -20.04 16.41 29.06
CA ALA A 280 -20.73 16.57 30.34
C ALA A 280 -20.45 17.97 30.90
N ALA A 281 -21.49 18.73 31.25
CA ALA A 281 -21.33 20.06 31.82
C ALA A 281 -22.46 20.43 32.80
N ASN A 282 -22.15 21.28 33.78
CA ASN A 282 -23.13 21.90 34.68
C ASN A 282 -23.30 23.42 34.43
N VAL A 283 -22.73 23.91 33.33
CA VAL A 283 -22.84 25.29 32.83
C VAL A 283 -23.19 25.29 31.35
N ASP A 284 -23.79 26.40 30.87
CA ASP A 284 -24.03 26.59 29.44
C ASP A 284 -22.70 26.72 28.68
N TYR A 285 -22.63 26.08 27.52
CA TYR A 285 -21.45 26.09 26.66
C TYR A 285 -21.83 26.08 25.16
N SER A 286 -20.88 26.44 24.31
CA SER A 286 -20.96 26.33 22.85
C SER A 286 -19.82 25.48 22.28
N ILE A 287 -20.02 24.93 21.08
CA ILE A 287 -18.96 24.26 20.34
C ILE A 287 -18.22 25.24 19.44
N ALA A 288 -16.88 25.19 19.43
CA ALA A 288 -16.04 26.01 18.56
C ALA A 288 -14.88 25.20 17.97
N ILE A 289 -14.83 25.08 16.63
CA ILE A 289 -13.78 24.36 15.89
C ILE A 289 -12.46 25.17 15.89
N TYR A 290 -11.34 24.47 16.08
CA TYR A 290 -9.98 25.04 16.07
C TYR A 290 -8.97 24.10 15.36
N PRO A 291 -7.90 24.66 14.78
CA PRO A 291 -7.80 26.04 14.31
C PRO A 291 -8.93 26.39 13.32
N GLU A 292 -9.14 27.68 12.99
CA GLU A 292 -10.25 28.07 12.10
C GLU A 292 -10.20 27.38 10.73
N THR A 293 -9.01 27.04 10.24
CA THR A 293 -8.79 26.26 9.01
C THR A 293 -9.42 24.87 9.06
N SER A 294 -9.65 24.32 10.25
CA SER A 294 -10.31 23.02 10.41
C SER A 294 -11.80 23.05 10.07
N ARG A 295 -12.43 24.22 9.94
CA ARG A 295 -13.84 24.33 9.52
C ARG A 295 -14.09 23.88 8.08
N GLU A 296 -13.03 23.79 7.27
CA GLU A 296 -13.14 23.32 5.88
C GLU A 296 -13.32 21.80 5.79
N TRP A 297 -12.95 21.06 6.85
CA TRP A 297 -12.93 19.60 6.83
C TRP A 297 -13.47 18.92 8.09
N ILE A 298 -13.77 19.65 9.16
CA ILE A 298 -14.44 19.14 10.36
C ILE A 298 -15.82 19.77 10.47
N THR A 299 -16.84 18.94 10.69
CA THR A 299 -18.21 19.37 11.02
C THR A 299 -18.65 18.71 12.32
N VAL A 300 -19.20 19.51 13.24
CA VAL A 300 -19.83 19.02 14.48
C VAL A 300 -21.32 19.35 14.40
N ASP A 301 -22.18 18.34 14.43
CA ASP A 301 -23.63 18.55 14.40
C ASP A 301 -24.09 19.15 15.73
N THR A 302 -24.60 20.38 15.67
CA THR A 302 -25.12 21.12 16.82
C THR A 302 -26.65 21.27 16.79
N GLU A 303 -27.30 20.68 15.78
CA GLU A 303 -28.75 20.72 15.60
C GLU A 303 -29.40 19.42 16.09
N ASN A 304 -28.80 18.26 15.78
CA ASN A 304 -29.32 16.94 16.14
C ASN A 304 -28.50 16.31 17.28
N ILE A 305 -28.60 16.91 18.46
CA ILE A 305 -27.85 16.50 19.65
C ILE A 305 -28.65 15.48 20.46
N GLU A 306 -28.03 14.35 20.81
CA GLU A 306 -28.58 13.44 21.82
C GLU A 306 -28.26 13.95 23.22
N THR A 307 -29.26 14.00 24.10
CA THR A 307 -29.10 14.49 25.48
C THR A 307 -29.48 13.39 26.46
N SER A 308 -28.63 13.14 27.45
CA SER A 308 -28.91 12.17 28.51
C SER A 308 -30.17 12.54 29.31
N ALA A 309 -30.79 11.55 29.97
CA ALA A 309 -32.01 11.76 30.73
C ALA A 309 -31.85 12.80 31.86
N ASN A 310 -30.66 12.89 32.47
CA ASN A 310 -30.33 13.89 33.48
C ASN A 310 -30.06 15.31 32.91
N GLY A 311 -30.02 15.47 31.59
CA GLY A 311 -29.82 16.74 30.89
C GLY A 311 -28.39 17.28 30.92
N LYS A 312 -27.45 16.58 31.56
CA LYS A 312 -26.08 17.06 31.81
C LYS A 312 -25.06 16.56 30.80
N VAL A 313 -25.37 15.52 30.03
CA VAL A 313 -24.50 14.99 28.95
C VAL A 313 -25.17 15.22 27.61
N LYS A 314 -24.38 15.72 26.65
CA LYS A 314 -24.78 15.88 25.26
C LYS A 314 -23.79 15.16 24.36
N THR A 315 -24.29 14.39 23.41
CA THR A 315 -23.51 13.62 22.44
C THR A 315 -23.60 14.28 21.07
N TYR A 316 -22.44 14.61 20.50
CA TYR A 316 -22.29 15.33 19.23
C TYR A 316 -21.76 14.41 18.16
N LYS A 317 -22.37 14.47 16.98
CA LYS A 317 -21.89 13.75 15.79
C LYS A 317 -20.80 14.57 15.09
N VAL A 318 -19.64 13.97 14.89
CA VAL A 318 -18.48 14.58 14.23
C VAL A 318 -18.29 13.93 12.87
N THR A 319 -18.26 14.75 11.82
CA THR A 319 -18.00 14.31 10.44
C THR A 319 -16.73 14.97 9.95
N VAL A 320 -15.87 14.18 9.30
CA VAL A 320 -14.60 14.63 8.74
C VAL A 320 -14.64 14.44 7.23
N ALA A 321 -14.28 15.48 6.48
CA ALA A 321 -14.14 15.38 5.03
C ALA A 321 -12.89 14.57 4.66
N PRO A 322 -12.84 13.92 3.49
CA PRO A 322 -11.66 13.20 3.05
C PRO A 322 -10.41 14.10 3.00
N ASN A 323 -9.26 13.53 3.35
CA ASN A 323 -7.93 14.10 3.17
C ASN A 323 -7.28 13.39 1.98
N TYR A 324 -7.07 14.09 0.86
CA TYR A 324 -6.40 13.54 -0.32
C TYR A 324 -4.92 13.95 -0.42
N ASP A 325 -4.37 14.64 0.58
CA ASP A 325 -2.96 15.07 0.66
C ASP A 325 -2.08 13.90 1.16
N THR A 326 -0.80 13.87 0.80
CA THR A 326 0.17 12.87 1.30
C THR A 326 0.61 13.14 2.73
N ARG A 327 0.15 14.22 3.35
CA ARG A 327 0.40 14.55 4.75
C ARG A 327 -0.83 14.30 5.61
N SER A 328 -0.58 13.80 6.81
CA SER A 328 -1.59 13.79 7.87
C SER A 328 -1.92 15.23 8.28
N ARG A 329 -3.13 15.41 8.80
CA ARG A 329 -3.59 16.72 9.30
C ARG A 329 -4.25 16.58 10.66
N ALA A 330 -4.14 17.65 11.44
CA ALA A 330 -4.70 17.72 12.79
C ALA A 330 -5.57 18.96 12.98
N GLY A 331 -6.62 18.81 13.77
CA GLY A 331 -7.55 19.86 14.16
C GLY A 331 -8.27 19.50 15.45
N GLY A 332 -9.40 20.11 15.73
CA GLY A 332 -10.19 19.82 16.91
C GLY A 332 -11.34 20.78 17.13
N PHE A 333 -12.02 20.63 18.26
CA PHE A 333 -13.00 21.60 18.72
C PHE A 333 -13.05 21.71 20.24
N TYR A 334 -13.53 22.85 20.72
CA TYR A 334 -13.77 23.14 22.13
C TYR A 334 -15.26 23.03 22.45
N ALA A 335 -15.57 22.50 23.62
CA ALA A 335 -16.74 22.94 24.38
C ALA A 335 -16.31 24.10 25.28
N ILE A 336 -16.83 25.31 25.04
CA ILE A 336 -16.42 26.53 25.73
C ILE A 336 -17.59 27.17 26.48
N GLN A 337 -17.36 27.51 27.75
CA GLN A 337 -18.35 28.11 28.64
C GLN A 337 -18.90 29.43 28.08
N GLN A 338 -20.23 29.59 28.14
CA GLN A 338 -20.91 30.84 27.80
C GLN A 338 -20.98 31.79 29.01
N ASN A 339 -20.97 33.09 28.73
CA ASN A 339 -21.18 34.16 29.72
C ASN A 339 -20.22 34.10 30.94
N ALA A 340 -18.99 33.62 30.73
CA ALA A 340 -17.98 33.61 31.79
C ALA A 340 -17.59 35.04 32.22
N SER A 341 -17.45 35.26 33.52
CA SER A 341 -17.00 36.55 34.09
C SER A 341 -15.46 36.72 34.08
N GLY A 342 -14.73 35.79 33.47
CA GLY A 342 -13.27 35.70 33.39
C GLY A 342 -12.84 34.78 32.24
N GLU A 343 -11.66 34.16 32.33
CA GLU A 343 -11.25 33.13 31.35
C GLU A 343 -12.29 32.00 31.30
N PRO A 344 -12.89 31.72 30.14
CA PRO A 344 -13.93 30.72 30.04
C PRO A 344 -13.36 29.31 30.23
N LEU A 345 -14.08 28.48 30.98
CA LEU A 345 -13.79 27.05 31.04
C LEU A 345 -13.92 26.44 29.66
N ARG A 346 -12.99 25.56 29.30
CA ARG A 346 -13.01 24.83 28.04
C ARG A 346 -12.49 23.42 28.20
N ALA A 347 -13.09 22.51 27.44
CA ALA A 347 -12.58 21.16 27.21
C ALA A 347 -12.43 20.97 25.70
N ASN A 348 -11.39 20.27 25.26
CA ASN A 348 -11.07 20.10 23.85
C ASN A 348 -10.91 18.64 23.47
N VAL A 349 -11.26 18.34 22.23
CA VAL A 349 -10.91 17.08 21.57
C VAL A 349 -10.04 17.41 20.37
N THR A 350 -8.92 16.70 20.26
CA THR A 350 -8.05 16.74 19.07
C THR A 350 -8.51 15.70 18.07
N ILE A 351 -8.47 16.04 16.79
CA ILE A 351 -8.83 15.17 15.68
C ILE A 351 -7.58 15.03 14.80
N GLN A 352 -7.09 13.81 14.64
CA GLN A 352 -6.02 13.45 13.71
C GLN A 352 -6.64 12.71 12.53
N GLN A 353 -6.19 13.05 11.33
CA GLN A 353 -6.59 12.38 10.11
C GLN A 353 -5.36 11.96 9.32
N ASP A 354 -5.36 10.71 8.90
CA ASP A 354 -4.24 10.10 8.19
C ASP A 354 -3.99 10.72 6.81
N ALA A 355 -2.76 10.54 6.34
CA ALA A 355 -2.34 10.87 4.99
C ALA A 355 -3.01 9.93 3.96
N ALA A 356 -3.30 10.45 2.78
CA ALA A 356 -3.75 9.65 1.66
C ALA A 356 -2.58 8.88 1.03
N PRO A 357 -2.83 7.70 0.43
CA PRO A 357 -1.85 7.09 -0.48
C PRO A 357 -1.55 7.98 -1.69
N ASN A 358 -0.51 7.67 -2.46
CA ASN A 358 -0.23 8.43 -3.67
C ASN A 358 -1.38 8.33 -4.69
N ALA A 359 -1.85 9.48 -5.17
CA ALA A 359 -2.86 9.55 -6.21
C ALA A 359 -2.39 8.82 -7.47
N ARG A 360 -3.28 8.06 -8.09
CA ARG A 360 -3.05 7.42 -9.39
C ARG A 360 -4.32 7.52 -10.19
N VAL A 361 -4.16 7.82 -11.47
CA VAL A 361 -5.26 7.80 -12.43
C VAL A 361 -4.74 7.27 -13.77
N SER A 362 -5.57 6.49 -14.46
CA SER A 362 -5.30 6.01 -15.80
C SER A 362 -6.58 6.00 -16.63
N ILE A 363 -6.43 6.16 -17.93
CA ILE A 363 -7.50 6.07 -18.92
C ILE A 363 -7.20 4.86 -19.78
N ALA A 364 -8.15 3.93 -19.91
CA ALA A 364 -7.92 2.69 -20.64
C ALA A 364 -7.68 2.93 -22.14
N GLN A 365 -8.36 3.92 -22.72
CA GLN A 365 -8.23 4.31 -24.12
C GLN A 365 -7.39 5.58 -24.27
N LYS A 366 -6.25 5.51 -24.97
CA LYS A 366 -5.43 6.70 -25.28
C LYS A 366 -6.07 7.63 -26.31
N ASN A 367 -6.97 7.09 -27.15
CA ASN A 367 -7.59 7.81 -28.24
C ASN A 367 -9.09 7.44 -28.30
N ILE A 368 -9.94 8.45 -28.29
CA ILE A 368 -11.40 8.33 -28.24
C ILE A 368 -11.96 9.07 -29.44
N ILE A 369 -12.49 8.33 -30.41
CA ILE A 369 -12.98 8.94 -31.65
C ILE A 369 -14.49 8.89 -31.74
N PHE A 370 -15.12 10.01 -32.08
CA PHE A 370 -16.53 10.12 -32.41
C PHE A 370 -16.74 10.16 -33.93
N GLY A 371 -17.49 9.19 -34.44
CA GLY A 371 -18.04 9.23 -35.80
C GLY A 371 -19.18 10.25 -35.93
N ALA A 372 -19.70 10.42 -37.14
CA ALA A 372 -20.73 11.42 -37.43
C ALA A 372 -22.07 11.16 -36.70
N GLU A 373 -22.38 9.92 -36.37
CA GLU A 373 -23.63 9.51 -35.71
C GLU A 373 -23.45 9.24 -34.20
N ASP A 374 -22.21 9.29 -33.68
CA ASP A 374 -21.92 8.95 -32.30
C ASP A 374 -22.44 10.06 -31.36
N LYS A 375 -23.33 9.69 -30.43
CA LYS A 375 -23.95 10.62 -29.47
C LYS A 375 -23.32 10.60 -28.08
N GLU A 376 -22.70 9.48 -27.72
CA GLU A 376 -22.08 9.27 -26.42
C GLU A 376 -21.03 8.16 -26.52
N LYS A 377 -19.93 8.29 -25.78
CA LYS A 377 -19.00 7.19 -25.51
C LYS A 377 -18.67 7.13 -24.04
N LEU A 378 -18.50 5.90 -23.55
CA LEU A 378 -18.07 5.62 -22.19
C LEU A 378 -16.59 5.22 -22.25
N VAL A 379 -15.79 5.86 -21.40
CA VAL A 379 -14.34 5.71 -21.32
C VAL A 379 -14.01 5.14 -19.95
N GLU A 380 -13.27 4.05 -19.90
CA GLU A 380 -12.88 3.41 -18.64
C GLU A 380 -11.72 4.17 -18.00
N VAL A 381 -11.88 4.49 -16.71
CA VAL A 381 -10.93 5.27 -15.92
C VAL A 381 -10.70 4.59 -14.60
N THR A 382 -9.47 4.19 -14.33
CA THR A 382 -9.08 3.74 -12.98
C THR A 382 -8.56 4.93 -12.19
N SER A 383 -9.07 5.15 -10.99
CA SER A 383 -8.61 6.20 -10.09
C SER A 383 -8.51 5.70 -8.66
N THR A 384 -7.47 6.11 -7.94
CA THR A 384 -7.33 5.86 -6.50
C THR A 384 -8.43 6.55 -5.69
N PHE A 385 -8.90 7.73 -6.12
CA PHE A 385 -9.76 8.61 -5.33
C PHE A 385 -11.02 9.04 -6.09
N GLY A 386 -11.94 8.10 -6.31
CA GLY A 386 -13.14 8.31 -7.12
C GLY A 386 -13.93 9.58 -6.79
N ALA A 387 -14.15 9.88 -5.51
CA ALA A 387 -14.90 11.08 -5.09
C ALA A 387 -14.18 12.41 -5.39
N SER A 388 -12.84 12.39 -5.51
CA SER A 388 -12.03 13.57 -5.89
C SER A 388 -11.87 13.73 -7.41
N THR A 389 -12.17 12.68 -8.18
CA THR A 389 -11.84 12.61 -9.59
C THR A 389 -12.67 13.59 -10.40
N LYS A 390 -11.98 14.38 -11.20
CA LYS A 390 -12.55 15.36 -12.13
C LYS A 390 -12.10 15.03 -13.54
N CYS A 391 -12.95 15.39 -14.50
CA CYS A 391 -12.63 15.25 -15.91
C CYS A 391 -13.10 16.47 -16.68
N GLU A 392 -12.35 16.83 -17.72
CA GLU A 392 -12.67 17.90 -18.65
C GLU A 392 -12.09 17.61 -20.03
N VAL A 393 -12.66 18.22 -21.06
CA VAL A 393 -12.11 18.16 -22.42
C VAL A 393 -11.60 19.54 -22.77
N VAL A 394 -10.30 19.64 -23.02
CA VAL A 394 -9.59 20.91 -23.21
C VAL A 394 -8.93 20.98 -24.59
N ALA A 395 -8.80 22.19 -25.12
CA ALA A 395 -8.01 22.47 -26.31
C ALA A 395 -6.50 22.53 -25.98
N GLU A 396 -5.68 22.80 -27.00
CA GLU A 396 -4.22 22.89 -26.87
C GLU A 396 -3.76 24.03 -25.92
N ASP A 397 -4.61 25.03 -25.70
CA ASP A 397 -4.40 26.11 -24.74
C ASP A 397 -4.95 25.81 -23.31
N ASP A 398 -5.27 24.54 -23.03
CA ASP A 398 -5.84 24.03 -21.76
C ASP A 398 -7.19 24.67 -21.39
N GLN A 399 -7.88 25.30 -22.35
CA GLN A 399 -9.23 25.84 -22.15
C GLN A 399 -10.31 24.79 -22.48
N PRO A 400 -11.41 24.72 -21.69
CA PRO A 400 -12.51 23.82 -21.98
C PRO A 400 -13.10 24.07 -23.38
N VAL A 401 -13.31 22.99 -24.14
CA VAL A 401 -13.94 23.10 -25.46
C VAL A 401 -15.46 23.20 -25.34
N ASP A 402 -16.08 23.98 -26.23
CA ASP A 402 -17.54 24.17 -26.25
C ASP A 402 -18.32 23.04 -26.94
N TRP A 403 -17.60 22.10 -27.54
CA TRP A 403 -18.18 21.10 -28.44
C TRP A 403 -18.17 19.67 -27.90
N MET A 404 -17.67 19.45 -26.69
CA MET A 404 -17.64 18.14 -26.04
C MET A 404 -17.82 18.34 -24.54
N THR A 405 -18.70 17.55 -23.92
CA THR A 405 -18.81 17.47 -22.46
C THR A 405 -18.23 16.17 -21.93
N ALA A 406 -17.62 16.22 -20.76
CA ALA A 406 -17.17 15.06 -19.99
C ALA A 406 -17.86 15.04 -18.62
N GLU A 407 -18.31 13.86 -18.19
CA GLU A 407 -18.88 13.64 -16.86
C GLU A 407 -18.34 12.31 -16.29
N TYR A 408 -17.76 12.35 -15.10
CA TYR A 408 -17.21 11.17 -14.44
C TYR A 408 -18.24 10.54 -13.50
N ASN A 409 -18.37 9.21 -13.56
CA ASN A 409 -19.14 8.41 -12.64
C ASN A 409 -18.19 7.59 -11.76
N ALA A 410 -18.13 7.92 -10.46
CA ALA A 410 -17.24 7.27 -9.51
C ALA A 410 -17.57 5.80 -9.25
N ASP A 411 -18.87 5.46 -9.14
CA ASP A 411 -19.32 4.09 -8.87
C ASP A 411 -18.99 3.13 -10.03
N ALA A 412 -19.12 3.62 -11.26
CA ALA A 412 -18.86 2.84 -12.46
C ALA A 412 -17.42 2.95 -12.97
N GLN A 413 -16.63 3.92 -12.47
CA GLN A 413 -15.30 4.23 -12.97
C GLN A 413 -15.28 4.54 -14.49
N LEU A 414 -16.28 5.32 -14.94
CA LEU A 414 -16.47 5.68 -16.34
C LEU A 414 -16.56 7.19 -16.53
N VAL A 415 -15.95 7.71 -17.60
CA VAL A 415 -16.22 9.05 -18.13
C VAL A 415 -17.20 8.94 -19.30
N SER A 416 -18.33 9.63 -19.20
CA SER A 416 -19.27 9.84 -20.30
C SER A 416 -18.84 11.06 -21.12
N LEU A 417 -18.52 10.83 -22.39
CA LEU A 417 -18.20 11.88 -23.36
C LEU A 417 -19.36 12.06 -24.34
N LYS A 418 -19.78 13.32 -24.56
CA LYS A 418 -20.90 13.65 -25.47
C LYS A 418 -20.57 14.84 -26.36
N PRO A 419 -20.66 14.71 -27.69
CA PRO A 419 -20.50 15.85 -28.59
C PRO A 419 -21.65 16.85 -28.44
N VAL A 420 -21.33 18.13 -28.54
CA VAL A 420 -22.27 19.26 -28.44
C VAL A 420 -22.25 20.05 -29.75
N GLY A 421 -23.44 20.46 -30.19
CA GLY A 421 -23.62 21.29 -31.38
C GLY A 421 -23.63 20.50 -32.69
N ALA A 422 -23.50 21.24 -33.80
CA ALA A 422 -23.51 20.65 -35.15
C ALA A 422 -22.18 19.96 -35.47
N LEU A 423 -22.23 18.98 -36.37
CA LEU A 423 -21.02 18.31 -36.88
C LEU A 423 -20.09 19.33 -37.57
N PRO A 424 -18.78 19.30 -37.31
CA PRO A 424 -17.84 20.21 -37.95
C PRO A 424 -17.60 19.81 -39.41
N SER A 425 -17.16 20.76 -40.25
CA SER A 425 -16.82 20.46 -41.65
C SER A 425 -15.54 19.62 -41.76
N ARG A 426 -14.57 19.87 -40.88
CA ARG A 426 -13.29 19.17 -40.75
C ARG A 426 -13.20 18.48 -39.40
N ASN A 427 -12.28 17.52 -39.28
CA ASN A 427 -12.00 16.88 -37.99
C ASN A 427 -11.53 17.94 -36.99
N ARG A 428 -11.92 17.74 -35.73
CA ARG A 428 -11.44 18.53 -34.60
C ARG A 428 -10.99 17.59 -33.50
N THR A 429 -9.97 18.02 -32.77
CA THR A 429 -9.30 17.23 -31.74
C THR A 429 -9.16 18.08 -30.48
N ALA A 430 -9.26 17.42 -29.33
CA ALA A 430 -9.07 17.97 -28.00
C ALA A 430 -8.48 16.88 -27.09
N THR A 431 -8.15 17.24 -25.86
CA THR A 431 -7.60 16.32 -24.86
C THR A 431 -8.62 16.12 -23.76
N LEU A 432 -9.05 14.88 -23.52
CA LEU A 432 -9.67 14.50 -22.26
C LEU A 432 -8.59 14.49 -21.19
N LYS A 433 -8.76 15.30 -20.15
CA LYS A 433 -7.92 15.35 -18.96
C LYS A 433 -8.71 14.80 -17.80
N VAL A 434 -8.18 13.80 -17.11
CA VAL A 434 -8.77 13.24 -15.90
C VAL A 434 -7.76 13.36 -14.78
N SER A 435 -8.17 13.97 -13.67
CA SER A 435 -7.31 14.23 -12.51
C SER A 435 -7.98 13.78 -11.22
N CYS A 436 -7.21 13.22 -10.29
CA CYS A 436 -7.68 12.91 -8.93
C CYS A 436 -6.67 13.35 -7.88
N GLY A 437 -7.13 13.48 -6.64
CA GLY A 437 -6.34 13.94 -5.50
C GLY A 437 -6.46 15.44 -5.24
N ALA A 438 -5.56 15.97 -4.41
CA ALA A 438 -5.57 17.38 -4.00
C ALA A 438 -4.15 17.90 -3.71
N SER A 439 -3.99 19.22 -3.76
CA SER A 439 -2.74 19.91 -3.43
C SER A 439 -1.53 19.40 -4.23
N ASP A 440 -0.54 18.82 -3.55
CA ASP A 440 0.68 18.21 -4.09
C ASP A 440 0.49 16.73 -4.46
N ASN A 441 -0.60 16.09 -4.04
CA ASN A 441 -0.95 14.71 -4.36
C ASN A 441 -1.95 14.64 -5.53
N ILE A 442 -1.58 15.14 -6.70
CA ILE A 442 -2.45 15.14 -7.88
C ILE A 442 -1.87 14.20 -8.93
N ALA A 443 -2.69 13.25 -9.39
CA ALA A 443 -2.39 12.46 -10.57
C ALA A 443 -3.27 12.92 -11.73
N THR A 444 -2.69 13.01 -12.93
CA THR A 444 -3.40 13.38 -14.16
C THR A 444 -3.11 12.37 -15.26
N ALA A 445 -4.15 11.92 -15.95
CA ALA A 445 -4.06 11.13 -17.16
C ALA A 445 -4.77 11.86 -18.29
N THR A 446 -4.27 11.67 -19.51
CA THR A 446 -4.81 12.30 -20.70
C THR A 446 -5.10 11.30 -21.80
N ALA A 447 -6.12 11.61 -22.61
CA ALA A 447 -6.47 10.87 -23.81
C ALA A 447 -6.90 11.85 -24.91
N THR A 448 -6.57 11.54 -26.16
CA THR A 448 -6.97 12.36 -27.30
C THR A 448 -8.43 12.09 -27.64
N VAL A 449 -9.24 13.12 -27.75
CA VAL A 449 -10.63 13.04 -28.22
C VAL A 449 -10.71 13.65 -29.61
N THR A 450 -11.13 12.87 -30.61
CA THR A 450 -11.30 13.35 -31.98
C THR A 450 -12.75 13.21 -32.42
N GLN A 451 -13.34 14.26 -33.00
CA GLN A 451 -14.62 14.16 -33.69
C GLN A 451 -14.42 14.31 -35.20
N LEU A 452 -14.90 13.32 -35.95
CA LEU A 452 -14.84 13.33 -37.41
C LEU A 452 -15.80 14.36 -37.98
N GLY A 453 -15.33 15.11 -38.97
CA GLY A 453 -16.13 16.08 -39.73
C GLY A 453 -16.84 15.46 -40.93
N THR A 454 -17.44 16.32 -41.75
CA THR A 454 -18.15 15.90 -42.97
C THR A 454 -17.23 15.69 -44.19
N GLU A 455 -16.02 16.25 -44.20
CA GLU A 455 -15.03 16.02 -45.27
C GLU A 455 -14.48 14.59 -45.25
N PRO A 456 -14.33 13.90 -46.40
CA PRO A 456 -13.78 12.55 -46.46
C PRO A 456 -12.51 12.39 -45.63
N THR A 457 -12.51 11.43 -44.70
CA THR A 457 -11.40 11.19 -43.77
C THR A 457 -11.01 9.72 -43.74
N LEU A 458 -9.71 9.45 -43.59
CA LEU A 458 -9.14 8.16 -43.23
C LEU A 458 -7.95 8.40 -42.30
N VAL A 459 -8.08 7.98 -41.05
CA VAL A 459 -7.02 8.03 -40.03
C VAL A 459 -6.88 6.64 -39.42
N LEU A 460 -5.66 6.26 -39.07
CA LEU A 460 -5.36 4.99 -38.42
C LEU A 460 -4.88 5.30 -37.01
N ASP A 461 -5.30 4.48 -36.05
CA ASP A 461 -4.95 4.66 -34.65
C ASP A 461 -4.67 3.32 -33.95
N PRO A 462 -3.43 3.04 -33.54
CA PRO A 462 -2.24 3.88 -33.77
C PRO A 462 -1.90 3.98 -35.27
N ASP A 463 -1.22 5.06 -35.67
CA ASP A 463 -0.82 5.32 -37.07
C ASP A 463 0.44 4.55 -37.49
N HIS A 464 1.08 3.90 -36.54
CA HIS A 464 2.15 2.93 -36.71
C HIS A 464 1.95 1.79 -35.70
N LEU A 465 2.49 0.63 -36.03
CA LEU A 465 2.47 -0.54 -35.17
C LEU A 465 3.86 -0.95 -34.81
N VAL A 466 3.99 -1.44 -33.58
CA VAL A 466 5.14 -2.26 -33.27
C VAL A 466 4.73 -3.51 -32.52
N ILE A 467 5.33 -4.60 -32.98
CA ILE A 467 5.01 -5.98 -32.61
C ILE A 467 6.22 -6.52 -31.85
N ASP A 468 5.97 -7.18 -30.73
CA ASP A 468 7.05 -7.78 -29.96
C ASP A 468 7.73 -8.94 -30.70
N GLN A 469 8.83 -9.45 -30.12
CA GLN A 469 9.58 -10.56 -30.68
C GLN A 469 8.70 -11.80 -30.91
N GLN A 470 7.68 -12.02 -30.09
CA GLN A 470 6.85 -13.22 -30.15
C GLN A 470 5.70 -13.09 -31.15
N GLY A 471 5.49 -11.88 -31.67
CA GLY A 471 4.48 -11.60 -32.66
C GLY A 471 3.12 -11.30 -32.08
N THR A 472 3.05 -10.83 -30.83
CA THR A 472 1.79 -10.53 -30.14
C THR A 472 0.91 -9.62 -30.98
N ALA A 473 -0.37 -10.01 -31.08
CA ALA A 473 -1.33 -9.30 -31.92
C ALA A 473 -1.59 -7.89 -31.40
N GLN A 474 -1.44 -6.91 -32.29
CA GLN A 474 -1.78 -5.50 -32.07
C GLN A 474 -3.06 -5.15 -32.82
N VAL A 475 -3.84 -4.23 -32.27
CA VAL A 475 -5.11 -3.78 -32.87
C VAL A 475 -5.00 -2.31 -33.25
N VAL A 476 -5.40 -2.00 -34.48
CA VAL A 476 -5.50 -0.65 -35.03
C VAL A 476 -6.95 -0.36 -35.33
N THR A 477 -7.43 0.81 -34.95
CA THR A 477 -8.73 1.33 -35.31
C THR A 477 -8.64 2.10 -36.62
N VAL A 478 -9.57 1.83 -37.54
CA VAL A 478 -9.71 2.52 -38.82
C VAL A 478 -10.80 3.58 -38.68
N LEU A 479 -10.41 4.84 -38.83
CA LEU A 479 -11.26 5.98 -38.58
C LEU A 479 -11.62 6.62 -39.91
N THR A 480 -12.84 6.40 -40.36
CA THR A 480 -13.31 6.96 -41.61
C THR A 480 -14.78 7.32 -41.54
N ASN A 481 -15.16 8.42 -42.20
CA ASN A 481 -16.55 8.78 -42.46
C ASN A 481 -17.03 8.29 -43.83
N GLN A 482 -16.21 7.51 -44.53
CA GLN A 482 -16.60 6.84 -45.76
C GLN A 482 -17.44 5.60 -45.44
N SER A 483 -18.30 5.21 -46.38
CA SER A 483 -19.21 4.07 -46.19
C SER A 483 -18.51 2.70 -46.07
N SER A 484 -17.23 2.62 -46.43
CA SER A 484 -16.43 1.38 -46.38
C SER A 484 -14.93 1.68 -46.46
N TRP A 485 -14.12 0.78 -45.90
CA TRP A 485 -12.66 0.77 -46.02
C TRP A 485 -12.14 -0.63 -46.37
N SER A 486 -10.88 -0.72 -46.80
CA SER A 486 -10.21 -1.98 -47.18
C SER A 486 -8.69 -1.88 -46.98
N ILE A 487 -7.99 -3.01 -47.01
CA ILE A 487 -6.52 -3.07 -46.92
C ILE A 487 -5.91 -3.71 -48.16
N ASP A 488 -4.68 -3.33 -48.48
CA ASP A 488 -3.87 -3.99 -49.50
C ASP A 488 -3.19 -5.24 -48.92
N GLN A 489 -3.80 -6.40 -49.13
CA GLN A 489 -3.24 -7.68 -48.68
C GLN A 489 -1.92 -8.04 -49.39
N ALA A 490 -1.63 -7.46 -50.57
CA ALA A 490 -0.40 -7.75 -51.29
C ALA A 490 0.85 -7.18 -50.62
N SER A 491 0.69 -6.17 -49.75
CA SER A 491 1.80 -5.59 -48.96
C SER A 491 2.13 -6.36 -47.68
N VAL A 492 1.35 -7.39 -47.33
CA VAL A 492 1.57 -8.17 -46.10
C VAL A 492 2.63 -9.24 -46.35
N PRO A 493 3.77 -9.22 -45.65
CA PRO A 493 4.82 -10.22 -45.82
C PRO A 493 4.41 -11.55 -45.21
N SER A 494 5.03 -12.66 -45.65
CA SER A 494 4.69 -14.02 -45.20
C SER A 494 4.90 -14.29 -43.71
N TRP A 495 5.63 -13.41 -43.01
CA TRP A 495 5.88 -13.51 -41.57
C TRP A 495 4.86 -12.73 -40.72
N ALA A 496 4.00 -11.91 -41.33
CA ALA A 496 2.93 -11.17 -40.65
C ALA A 496 1.56 -11.76 -40.97
N THR A 497 0.60 -11.58 -40.06
CA THR A 497 -0.82 -11.92 -40.26
C THR A 497 -1.65 -10.68 -40.01
N VAL A 498 -2.50 -10.33 -40.98
CA VAL A 498 -3.40 -9.17 -40.87
C VAL A 498 -4.84 -9.62 -41.06
N THR A 499 -5.69 -9.36 -40.07
CA THR A 499 -7.14 -9.59 -40.13
C THR A 499 -7.90 -8.28 -39.92
N THR A 500 -9.15 -8.24 -40.38
CA THR A 500 -9.99 -7.03 -40.30
C THR A 500 -11.36 -7.37 -39.72
N ASP A 501 -11.87 -6.53 -38.83
CA ASP A 501 -13.25 -6.55 -38.34
C ASP A 501 -13.93 -5.25 -38.80
N ALA A 502 -14.64 -5.31 -39.92
CA ALA A 502 -15.33 -4.15 -40.48
C ALA A 502 -16.49 -3.65 -39.61
N ALA A 503 -17.08 -4.51 -38.76
CA ALA A 503 -18.15 -4.10 -37.85
C ALA A 503 -17.60 -3.27 -36.69
N LYS A 504 -16.38 -3.56 -36.24
CA LYS A 504 -15.66 -2.80 -35.22
C LYS A 504 -14.74 -1.73 -35.78
N ASN A 505 -14.60 -1.65 -37.11
CA ASN A 505 -13.61 -0.84 -37.81
C ASN A 505 -12.18 -1.07 -37.28
N THR A 506 -11.76 -2.32 -37.11
CA THR A 506 -10.41 -2.63 -36.63
C THR A 506 -9.62 -3.51 -37.58
N ILE A 507 -8.30 -3.33 -37.55
CA ILE A 507 -7.28 -4.18 -38.17
C ILE A 507 -6.51 -4.84 -37.02
N THR A 508 -6.32 -6.15 -37.06
CA THR A 508 -5.44 -6.86 -36.14
C THR A 508 -4.22 -7.34 -36.89
N VAL A 509 -3.04 -6.99 -36.40
CA VAL A 509 -1.75 -7.36 -36.98
C VAL A 509 -0.96 -8.17 -35.97
N SER A 510 -0.53 -9.36 -36.34
CA SER A 510 0.40 -10.19 -35.58
C SER A 510 1.56 -10.63 -36.46
N ALA A 511 2.58 -11.21 -35.86
CA ALA A 511 3.72 -11.75 -36.59
C ALA A 511 4.11 -13.14 -36.11
N GLN A 512 4.94 -13.83 -36.87
CA GLN A 512 5.66 -15.01 -36.39
C GLN A 512 6.76 -14.55 -35.42
N ALA A 513 7.24 -15.45 -34.55
CA ALA A 513 8.36 -15.13 -33.67
C ALA A 513 9.61 -14.70 -34.46
N PHE A 514 10.37 -13.74 -33.94
CA PHE A 514 11.57 -13.17 -34.54
C PHE A 514 12.80 -13.38 -33.63
N ASN A 515 13.34 -14.60 -33.61
CA ASN A 515 14.34 -15.04 -32.63
C ASN A 515 15.79 -14.61 -32.95
N THR A 516 15.98 -13.49 -33.63
CA THR A 516 17.30 -12.99 -34.06
C THR A 516 17.51 -11.56 -33.57
N THR A 517 18.76 -11.16 -33.36
CA THR A 517 19.12 -9.77 -33.07
C THR A 517 18.78 -8.87 -34.27
N GLY A 518 18.11 -7.73 -34.02
CA GLY A 518 17.71 -6.75 -35.05
C GLY A 518 16.22 -6.42 -35.03
N SER A 519 15.71 -5.92 -36.16
CA SER A 519 14.28 -5.64 -36.40
C SER A 519 13.89 -6.03 -37.83
N ARG A 520 12.60 -6.20 -38.09
CA ARG A 520 12.02 -6.34 -39.43
C ARG A 520 10.75 -5.52 -39.54
N GLU A 521 10.46 -4.99 -40.72
CA GLU A 521 9.37 -4.04 -40.91
C GLU A 521 8.56 -4.29 -42.20
N PHE A 522 7.32 -3.80 -42.21
CA PHE A 522 6.50 -3.67 -43.42
C PHE A 522 5.54 -2.50 -43.30
N THR A 523 4.92 -2.09 -44.40
CA THR A 523 3.91 -1.02 -44.41
C THR A 523 2.61 -1.54 -45.01
N LEU A 524 1.54 -1.53 -44.23
CA LEU A 524 0.21 -1.89 -44.69
C LEU A 524 -0.50 -0.67 -45.28
N LYS A 525 -1.05 -0.78 -46.49
CA LYS A 525 -1.87 0.30 -47.08
C LYS A 525 -3.35 0.09 -46.78
N VAL A 526 -4.00 1.10 -46.22
CA VAL A 526 -5.44 1.12 -45.92
C VAL A 526 -6.11 2.14 -46.84
N LYS A 527 -7.29 1.81 -47.38
CA LYS A 527 -8.05 2.67 -48.31
C LYS A 527 -9.48 2.86 -47.87
N ALA A 528 -10.00 4.08 -48.03
CA ALA A 528 -11.40 4.42 -47.80
C ALA A 528 -11.83 5.50 -48.81
N GLY A 529 -12.71 5.16 -49.74
CA GLY A 529 -12.98 6.01 -50.91
C GLY A 529 -11.70 6.22 -51.74
N ASP A 530 -11.39 7.48 -52.05
CA ASP A 530 -10.16 7.88 -52.76
C ASP A 530 -8.94 8.09 -51.83
N LEU A 531 -9.12 7.95 -50.51
CA LEU A 531 -8.07 8.16 -49.52
C LEU A 531 -7.23 6.89 -49.34
N THR A 532 -5.93 7.07 -49.09
CA THR A 532 -5.00 6.00 -48.72
C THR A 532 -4.20 6.45 -47.49
N ALA A 533 -4.16 5.59 -46.47
CA ALA A 533 -3.30 5.73 -45.30
C ALA A 533 -2.27 4.59 -45.28
N GLU A 534 -1.08 4.87 -44.76
CA GLU A 534 -0.01 3.90 -44.60
C GLU A 534 0.17 3.60 -43.12
N LEU A 535 0.22 2.32 -42.77
CA LEU A 535 0.45 1.83 -41.40
C LEU A 535 1.80 1.10 -41.39
N PRO A 536 2.89 1.79 -41.01
CA PRO A 536 4.17 1.15 -40.76
C PRO A 536 4.03 0.16 -39.61
N ALA A 537 4.62 -1.02 -39.73
CA ALA A 537 4.64 -2.05 -38.70
C ALA A 537 6.06 -2.58 -38.55
N VAL A 538 6.65 -2.41 -37.37
CA VAL A 538 7.98 -2.93 -37.01
C VAL A 538 7.80 -4.14 -36.08
N GLN A 539 8.69 -5.13 -36.18
CA GLN A 539 8.84 -6.18 -35.19
C GLN A 539 10.27 -6.17 -34.66
N ALA A 540 10.42 -6.02 -33.35
CA ALA A 540 11.72 -5.87 -32.69
C ALA A 540 11.77 -6.65 -31.37
N LEU A 541 12.99 -6.76 -30.82
CA LEU A 541 13.20 -7.27 -29.47
C LEU A 541 12.64 -6.24 -28.46
N THR A 542 11.84 -6.70 -27.51
CA THR A 542 11.30 -5.89 -26.42
C THR A 542 12.00 -6.24 -25.13
N TYR A 543 12.34 -5.23 -24.35
CA TYR A 543 12.93 -5.34 -23.02
C TYR A 543 11.94 -4.92 -21.94
N GLN A 544 12.09 -5.50 -20.76
CA GLN A 544 11.49 -5.01 -19.52
C GLN A 544 12.56 -4.31 -18.69
N VAL A 545 12.12 -3.41 -17.81
CA VAL A 545 13.00 -2.82 -16.80
C VAL A 545 13.61 -3.96 -15.96
N GLY A 546 14.94 -3.96 -15.88
CA GLY A 546 15.75 -4.99 -15.25
C GLY A 546 16.30 -6.07 -16.17
N ASP A 547 15.93 -6.08 -17.45
CA ASP A 547 16.52 -6.99 -18.43
C ASP A 547 17.99 -6.68 -18.69
N ILE A 548 18.75 -7.73 -19.01
CA ILE A 548 20.14 -7.59 -19.44
C ILE A 548 20.17 -7.25 -20.93
N PHE A 549 20.79 -6.13 -21.27
CA PHE A 549 20.99 -5.72 -22.65
C PHE A 549 22.17 -6.48 -23.25
N TYR A 550 21.92 -7.19 -24.35
CA TYR A 550 22.93 -7.95 -25.09
C TYR A 550 23.16 -7.36 -26.47
N LYS A 551 24.43 -7.25 -26.87
CA LYS A 551 24.85 -6.97 -28.24
C LYS A 551 25.86 -8.03 -28.67
N ASP A 552 25.62 -8.64 -29.83
CA ASP A 552 26.51 -9.65 -30.41
C ASP A 552 26.89 -10.78 -29.43
N GLY A 553 25.96 -11.16 -28.55
CA GLY A 553 26.13 -12.20 -27.54
C GLY A 553 26.86 -11.76 -26.26
N LYS A 554 27.31 -10.51 -26.17
CA LYS A 554 27.95 -9.90 -24.98
C LYS A 554 26.91 -9.15 -24.16
N ALA A 555 26.88 -9.39 -22.84
CA ALA A 555 26.09 -8.58 -21.91
C ALA A 555 26.77 -7.21 -21.76
N LEU A 556 26.04 -6.14 -22.04
CA LEU A 556 26.60 -4.79 -22.07
C LEU A 556 26.08 -3.91 -20.93
N GLY A 557 24.88 -4.19 -20.41
CA GLY A 557 24.27 -3.37 -19.39
C GLY A 557 22.91 -3.88 -18.93
N VAL A 558 22.21 -3.06 -18.15
CA VAL A 558 20.86 -3.35 -17.65
C VAL A 558 19.91 -2.26 -18.11
N VAL A 559 18.75 -2.68 -18.62
CA VAL A 559 17.64 -1.79 -18.99
C VAL A 559 17.03 -1.24 -17.71
N TYR A 560 17.04 0.09 -17.52
CA TYR A 560 16.50 0.72 -16.31
C TYR A 560 15.24 1.56 -16.59
N GLU A 561 14.99 1.87 -17.85
CA GLU A 561 13.82 2.59 -18.32
C GLU A 561 13.37 1.98 -19.65
N THR A 562 12.06 1.86 -19.84
CA THR A 562 11.48 1.42 -21.12
C THR A 562 10.35 2.34 -21.55
N SER A 563 10.26 2.57 -22.84
CA SER A 563 9.14 3.21 -23.51
C SER A 563 8.65 2.32 -24.65
N ASP A 564 7.50 2.67 -25.23
CA ASP A 564 6.90 1.95 -26.36
C ASP A 564 6.85 0.43 -26.13
N ASN A 565 6.31 0.01 -24.98
CA ASN A 565 6.19 -1.41 -24.60
C ASN A 565 7.51 -2.20 -24.60
N GLY A 566 8.63 -1.55 -24.29
CA GLY A 566 9.93 -2.21 -24.13
C GLY A 566 10.88 -2.11 -25.31
N MET A 567 10.50 -1.44 -26.38
CA MET A 567 11.30 -1.43 -27.62
C MET A 567 12.31 -0.31 -27.66
N HIS A 568 12.00 0.77 -26.96
CA HIS A 568 12.92 1.84 -26.68
C HIS A 568 13.13 1.91 -25.18
N GLY A 569 14.20 2.56 -24.78
CA GLY A 569 14.52 2.70 -23.38
C GLY A 569 15.94 3.12 -23.16
N LYS A 570 16.36 3.03 -21.91
CA LYS A 570 17.71 3.38 -21.49
C LYS A 570 18.36 2.20 -20.78
N VAL A 571 19.64 2.04 -21.07
CA VAL A 571 20.51 1.00 -20.51
C VAL A 571 21.67 1.68 -19.85
N PHE A 572 22.06 1.27 -18.64
CA PHE A 572 23.35 1.66 -18.06
C PHE A 572 24.39 0.56 -18.24
N SER A 573 25.63 0.96 -18.43
CA SER A 573 26.74 0.07 -18.77
C SER A 573 27.27 -0.73 -17.58
N PHE A 574 27.72 -1.97 -17.84
CA PHE A 574 28.56 -2.72 -16.89
C PHE A 574 30.01 -2.22 -16.81
N LYS A 575 30.39 -1.23 -17.64
CA LYS A 575 31.67 -0.53 -17.56
C LYS A 575 31.46 0.84 -16.92
N THR A 576 32.34 1.24 -16.00
CA THR A 576 32.23 2.51 -15.27
C THR A 576 33.52 3.29 -15.34
N TYR A 577 33.42 4.62 -15.31
CA TYR A 577 34.58 5.46 -15.05
C TYR A 577 34.66 5.76 -13.55
N ASN A 578 35.53 5.06 -12.83
CA ASN A 578 35.78 5.30 -11.42
C ASN A 578 36.89 6.35 -11.26
N MET A 579 36.63 7.39 -10.46
CA MET A 579 37.56 8.50 -10.27
C MET A 579 38.64 8.21 -9.21
N SER A 580 38.52 7.09 -8.48
CA SER A 580 39.55 6.59 -7.58
C SER A 580 40.75 5.99 -8.33
N ASP A 581 40.54 5.48 -9.55
CA ASP A 581 41.60 4.90 -10.38
C ASP A 581 41.85 5.63 -11.70
N LYS A 582 40.94 6.54 -12.12
CA LYS A 582 41.05 7.33 -13.35
C LYS A 582 40.97 8.82 -13.06
N ILE A 583 41.92 9.58 -13.63
CA ILE A 583 42.08 11.01 -13.37
C ILE A 583 41.01 11.84 -14.10
N LEU A 584 40.26 12.64 -13.35
CA LEU A 584 39.43 13.71 -13.92
C LEU A 584 40.27 14.97 -14.17
N THR A 585 40.53 15.30 -15.43
CA THR A 585 41.05 16.62 -15.83
C THR A 585 40.16 17.18 -16.93
N THR A 586 39.46 18.28 -16.69
CA THR A 586 38.77 19.00 -17.76
C THR A 586 39.24 20.45 -17.86
N THR A 587 39.62 20.88 -19.07
CA THR A 587 40.08 22.26 -19.31
C THR A 587 39.59 22.78 -20.66
N GLY A 588 39.27 24.06 -20.76
CA GLY A 588 39.22 24.77 -22.05
C GLY A 588 37.97 24.57 -22.92
N TYR A 589 36.79 24.31 -22.36
CA TYR A 589 35.56 24.27 -23.15
C TYR A 589 35.16 25.66 -23.68
N THR A 590 34.86 25.72 -24.98
CA THR A 590 34.23 26.86 -25.67
C THR A 590 32.73 26.68 -25.83
N THR A 591 32.27 25.43 -26.01
CA THR A 591 30.86 25.04 -26.04
C THR A 591 30.58 24.25 -24.77
N ILE A 592 29.59 24.71 -23.98
CA ILE A 592 29.28 24.16 -22.66
C ILE A 592 28.07 23.21 -22.79
N PRO A 593 28.14 21.97 -22.26
CA PRO A 593 26.98 21.08 -22.21
C PRO A 593 26.00 21.56 -21.14
N THR A 594 24.82 22.04 -21.54
CA THR A 594 23.86 22.70 -20.63
C THR A 594 22.51 22.00 -20.55
N SER A 595 22.30 20.92 -21.31
CA SER A 595 21.03 20.20 -21.30
C SER A 595 20.86 19.46 -19.98
N GLU A 596 19.73 19.64 -19.31
CA GLU A 596 19.37 18.91 -18.09
C GLU A 596 18.75 17.53 -18.39
N THR A 597 18.13 17.38 -19.56
CA THR A 597 17.32 16.21 -19.91
C THR A 597 17.90 15.34 -21.03
N ASP A 598 18.93 15.82 -21.73
CA ASP A 598 19.46 15.17 -22.94
C ASP A 598 20.99 15.09 -22.91
N GLY A 599 21.51 13.95 -22.45
CA GLY A 599 22.93 13.66 -22.40
C GLY A 599 23.58 13.48 -23.78
N LEU A 600 22.82 13.15 -24.82
CA LEU A 600 23.34 13.08 -26.19
C LEU A 600 23.64 14.48 -26.74
N ALA A 601 22.74 15.44 -26.51
CA ALA A 601 23.01 16.84 -26.84
C ALA A 601 24.24 17.37 -26.11
N ASN A 602 24.42 17.00 -24.83
CA ASN A 602 25.63 17.35 -24.07
C ASN A 602 26.89 16.69 -24.63
N GLN A 603 26.82 15.42 -25.03
CA GLN A 603 27.92 14.72 -25.67
C GLN A 603 28.35 15.42 -26.97
N GLU A 604 27.39 15.86 -27.81
CA GLU A 604 27.68 16.63 -29.02
C GLU A 604 28.37 17.97 -28.69
N ALA A 605 27.88 18.68 -27.67
CA ALA A 605 28.48 19.92 -27.20
C ALA A 605 29.93 19.73 -26.74
N ILE A 606 30.21 18.69 -25.94
CA ILE A 606 31.57 18.35 -25.48
C ILE A 606 32.47 18.06 -26.69
N ARG A 607 32.03 17.18 -27.60
CA ARG A 607 32.80 16.76 -28.78
C ARG A 607 33.00 17.86 -29.82
N SER A 608 32.23 18.95 -29.76
CA SER A 608 32.41 20.12 -30.63
C SER A 608 33.65 20.95 -30.27
N ASN A 609 34.20 20.77 -29.06
CA ASN A 609 35.38 21.48 -28.60
C ASN A 609 36.67 20.91 -29.22
N ALA A 610 37.64 21.78 -29.48
CA ALA A 610 38.97 21.34 -29.91
C ALA A 610 39.64 20.50 -28.80
N ASP A 611 40.36 19.45 -29.22
CA ASP A 611 41.12 18.56 -28.33
C ASP A 611 40.30 17.94 -27.19
N TRP A 612 38.98 17.77 -27.37
CA TRP A 612 38.08 17.21 -26.37
C TRP A 612 38.53 15.83 -25.86
N GLN A 613 39.22 15.03 -26.69
CA GLN A 613 39.75 13.72 -26.28
C GLN A 613 40.82 13.83 -25.18
N THR A 614 41.53 14.95 -25.12
CA THR A 614 42.55 15.23 -24.10
C THR A 614 41.97 16.07 -22.97
N ASN A 615 41.06 16.98 -23.31
CA ASN A 615 40.41 17.90 -22.38
C ASN A 615 39.22 17.27 -21.64
N CYS A 616 38.78 16.07 -22.02
CA CYS A 616 37.73 15.32 -21.32
C CYS A 616 38.03 13.82 -21.33
N PRO A 617 38.85 13.33 -20.38
CA PRO A 617 39.17 11.91 -20.25
C PRO A 617 37.95 11.02 -20.04
N VAL A 618 36.90 11.51 -19.38
CA VAL A 618 35.63 10.78 -19.19
C VAL A 618 34.93 10.54 -20.52
N GLU A 619 34.72 11.58 -21.33
CA GLU A 619 34.08 11.43 -22.64
C GLU A 619 34.96 10.61 -23.59
N LYS A 620 36.29 10.74 -23.49
CA LYS A 620 37.22 9.89 -24.24
C LYS A 620 37.07 8.41 -23.88
N TYR A 621 36.96 8.09 -22.59
CA TYR A 621 36.70 6.72 -22.14
C TYR A 621 35.36 6.20 -22.66
N ILE A 622 34.30 7.00 -22.56
CA ILE A 622 32.95 6.68 -23.06
C ILE A 622 32.97 6.41 -24.59
N TYR A 623 33.68 7.25 -25.34
CA TYR A 623 33.89 7.05 -26.78
C TYR A 623 34.60 5.72 -27.10
N ASP A 624 35.64 5.39 -26.35
CA ASP A 624 36.41 4.15 -26.57
C ASP A 624 35.56 2.90 -26.29
N ILE A 625 34.79 2.89 -25.19
CA ILE A 625 33.91 1.75 -24.87
C ILE A 625 32.73 1.66 -25.85
N SER A 626 32.25 2.80 -26.38
CA SER A 626 31.22 2.84 -27.43
C SER A 626 31.70 2.15 -28.71
N ALA A 627 32.92 2.47 -29.12
CA ALA A 627 33.55 1.84 -30.28
C ALA A 627 33.80 0.34 -30.08
N GLU A 628 34.17 -0.07 -28.86
CA GLU A 628 34.37 -1.48 -28.50
C GLU A 628 33.05 -2.27 -28.51
N ASP A 629 32.00 -1.72 -27.92
CA ASP A 629 30.72 -2.41 -27.72
C ASP A 629 29.75 -2.26 -28.91
N GLY A 630 30.08 -1.39 -29.88
CA GLY A 630 29.24 -1.16 -31.07
C GLY A 630 27.90 -0.48 -30.75
N VAL A 631 27.85 0.29 -29.67
CA VAL A 631 26.69 1.09 -29.22
C VAL A 631 27.15 2.52 -28.92
N ASN A 632 26.23 3.47 -28.85
CA ASN A 632 26.58 4.84 -28.45
C ASN A 632 26.32 5.03 -26.96
N TRP A 633 27.36 4.80 -26.14
CA TRP A 633 27.33 5.21 -24.75
C TRP A 633 27.53 6.73 -24.64
N TYR A 634 26.90 7.34 -23.65
CA TYR A 634 27.06 8.74 -23.32
C TYR A 634 26.94 8.97 -21.80
N LEU A 635 27.43 10.12 -21.35
CA LEU A 635 27.32 10.55 -19.96
C LEU A 635 25.90 11.09 -19.72
N PRO A 636 25.11 10.53 -18.78
CA PRO A 636 23.72 10.95 -18.56
C PRO A 636 23.63 12.45 -18.24
N ALA A 637 22.60 13.14 -18.76
CA ALA A 637 22.23 14.45 -18.22
C ALA A 637 21.63 14.31 -16.82
N ILE A 638 21.49 15.41 -16.06
CA ILE A 638 21.10 15.34 -14.65
C ILE A 638 19.74 14.64 -14.43
N GLU A 639 18.74 14.85 -15.28
CA GLU A 639 17.44 14.16 -15.17
C GLU A 639 17.53 12.66 -15.53
N GLU A 640 18.42 12.31 -16.45
CA GLU A 640 18.66 10.91 -16.82
C GLU A 640 19.42 10.17 -15.72
N LEU A 641 20.33 10.87 -15.03
CA LEU A 641 21.05 10.38 -13.87
C LEU A 641 20.12 10.17 -12.68
N LYS A 642 19.17 11.09 -12.42
CA LYS A 642 18.14 10.91 -11.39
C LYS A 642 17.34 9.62 -11.62
N ALA A 643 16.84 9.43 -12.85
CA ALA A 643 16.10 8.22 -13.22
C ALA A 643 16.93 6.94 -13.02
N LEU A 644 18.21 6.97 -13.39
CA LEU A 644 19.15 5.87 -13.19
C LEU A 644 19.35 5.54 -11.69
N VAL A 645 19.65 6.56 -10.88
CA VAL A 645 19.92 6.40 -9.44
C VAL A 645 18.69 5.86 -8.72
N SER A 646 17.50 6.32 -9.08
CA SER A 646 16.25 5.78 -8.54
C SER A 646 16.09 4.29 -8.79
N TYR A 647 16.28 3.87 -10.04
CA TYR A 647 16.19 2.45 -10.38
C TYR A 647 17.18 1.62 -9.57
N MET A 648 18.42 2.10 -9.46
CA MET A 648 19.48 1.44 -8.68
C MET A 648 19.22 1.44 -7.16
N SER A 649 18.34 2.33 -6.70
CA SER A 649 17.95 2.52 -5.30
C SER A 649 16.56 1.93 -4.97
N GLY A 650 15.96 1.14 -5.85
CA GLY A 650 14.67 0.47 -5.58
C GLY A 650 13.42 1.29 -5.92
N GLY A 651 13.54 2.27 -6.81
CA GLY A 651 12.44 3.16 -7.23
C GLY A 651 12.30 4.42 -6.37
N TYR A 652 13.16 4.59 -5.38
CA TYR A 652 13.26 5.81 -4.60
C TYR A 652 14.02 6.89 -5.39
N LEU A 653 13.26 7.73 -6.13
CA LEU A 653 13.68 9.09 -6.48
C LEU A 653 13.41 9.96 -5.26
N TYR A 654 14.35 10.78 -4.81
CA TYR A 654 14.05 11.69 -3.70
C TYR A 654 14.47 13.14 -4.04
N GLU A 655 13.47 13.97 -4.32
CA GLU A 655 13.53 15.43 -4.46
C GLU A 655 12.57 16.09 -3.45
N SER A 656 13.06 17.04 -2.64
CA SER A 656 12.29 17.81 -1.67
C SER A 656 13.16 18.86 -0.97
N ASN A 657 12.46 19.92 -0.61
CA ASN A 657 12.95 21.21 -0.15
C ASN A 657 13.31 21.21 1.35
N ARG A 658 14.47 21.82 1.68
CA ARG A 658 15.02 22.30 2.99
C ARG A 658 16.04 21.33 3.64
N PHE A 659 17.24 21.73 4.10
CA PHE A 659 17.69 23.00 4.71
C PHE A 659 19.15 23.39 4.33
N TYR A 660 19.31 24.52 3.66
CA TYR A 660 20.21 25.61 4.07
C TYR A 660 19.34 26.85 4.28
N ALA A 661 19.76 27.80 5.12
CA ALA A 661 18.99 29.02 5.44
C ALA A 661 18.71 29.94 4.23
N ASP A 662 19.12 29.55 3.03
CA ASP A 662 18.95 30.22 1.74
C ASP A 662 17.96 29.53 0.79
N GLY A 663 17.39 28.37 1.15
CA GLY A 663 16.41 27.66 0.33
C GLY A 663 16.98 26.62 -0.64
N THR A 664 18.21 26.13 -0.44
CA THR A 664 18.83 25.08 -1.27
C THR A 664 18.43 23.64 -0.81
N LEU A 665 18.32 22.71 -1.77
CA LEU A 665 17.53 21.46 -1.80
C LEU A 665 18.41 20.21 -1.52
N ASN A 666 18.20 19.48 -0.41
CA ASN A 666 19.02 18.31 -0.04
C ASN A 666 18.21 17.14 0.49
N LEU A 667 18.35 15.96 -0.13
CA LEU A 667 17.67 14.75 0.28
C LEU A 667 18.48 13.48 0.08
N THR A 668 18.46 12.65 1.12
CA THR A 668 19.42 11.57 1.33
C THR A 668 18.69 10.36 1.91
N PRO A 669 19.18 9.12 1.67
CA PRO A 669 18.68 7.95 2.39
C PRO A 669 19.06 7.93 3.88
N PHE A 670 19.85 8.91 4.33
CA PHE A 670 20.34 9.03 5.68
C PHE A 670 20.16 10.45 6.22
N MET A 671 19.43 10.63 7.31
CA MET A 671 19.28 11.92 7.97
C MET A 671 20.34 12.09 9.05
N TRP A 672 20.92 13.29 9.12
CA TRP A 672 21.73 13.68 10.28
C TRP A 672 20.80 14.20 11.38
N THR A 673 20.80 13.54 12.53
CA THR A 673 20.10 13.99 13.74
C THR A 673 21.13 14.56 14.71
N GLU A 674 20.94 15.82 15.12
CA GLU A 674 21.75 16.42 16.19
C GLU A 674 20.95 16.33 17.49
N THR A 675 21.44 15.55 18.45
CA THR A 675 20.87 15.50 19.80
C THR A 675 21.69 16.40 20.70
N GLN A 676 21.06 17.40 21.31
CA GLN A 676 21.67 18.27 22.31
C GLN A 676 21.08 17.95 23.69
N SER A 677 21.95 17.84 24.70
CA SER A 677 21.53 17.76 26.09
C SER A 677 21.94 19.03 26.85
N GLY A 678 21.00 19.59 27.61
CA GLY A 678 21.16 20.85 28.37
C GLY A 678 19.89 21.71 28.38
N THR A 679 19.80 22.66 29.31
CA THR A 679 18.74 23.70 29.30
C THR A 679 19.38 25.09 29.31
N GLY A 680 19.03 25.94 28.35
CA GLY A 680 19.56 27.31 28.24
C GLY A 680 20.93 27.41 27.57
N TYR A 681 21.78 28.33 28.05
CA TYR A 681 23.07 28.69 27.44
C TYR A 681 24.23 27.71 27.70
N GLU A 682 23.99 26.62 28.43
CA GLU A 682 24.99 25.58 28.69
C GLU A 682 24.62 24.33 27.88
N ILE A 683 25.01 24.33 26.60
CA ILE A 683 25.05 23.12 25.77
C ILE A 683 26.30 22.36 26.20
N THR A 684 26.15 21.23 26.88
CA THR A 684 27.28 20.46 27.41
C THR A 684 27.78 19.37 26.46
N ASP A 685 26.90 18.80 25.62
CA ASP A 685 27.27 17.78 24.62
C ASP A 685 26.42 17.90 23.34
N ARG A 686 27.08 17.77 22.18
CA ARG A 686 26.43 17.61 20.86
C ARG A 686 26.75 16.21 20.34
N VAL A 687 25.72 15.42 20.07
CA VAL A 687 25.84 14.12 19.40
C VAL A 687 25.23 14.24 18.02
N TYR A 688 26.01 13.94 16.99
CA TYR A 688 25.51 13.81 15.61
C TYR A 688 25.33 12.33 15.32
N SER A 689 24.09 11.89 15.14
CA SER A 689 23.71 10.55 14.70
C SER A 689 23.28 10.60 13.24
N LYS A 690 23.46 9.49 12.52
CA LYS A 690 23.07 9.33 11.13
C LYS A 690 22.06 8.20 11.03
N ASP A 691 20.79 8.57 10.96
CA ASP A 691 19.68 7.61 10.95
C ASP A 691 19.24 7.34 9.51
N PHE A 692 18.76 6.12 9.23
CA PHE A 692 18.13 5.83 7.95
C PHE A 692 16.83 6.64 7.85
N ASN A 693 16.57 7.23 6.69
CA ASN A 693 15.37 8.04 6.51
C ASN A 693 14.13 7.14 6.63
N GLU A 694 13.28 7.39 7.63
CA GLU A 694 12.05 6.63 7.90
C GLU A 694 11.06 6.61 6.71
N ALA A 695 11.18 7.57 5.78
CA ALA A 695 10.39 7.60 4.55
C ALA A 695 10.84 6.57 3.49
N ILE A 696 11.97 5.89 3.70
CA ILE A 696 12.51 4.89 2.79
C ILE A 696 12.43 3.52 3.45
N ASP A 697 11.90 2.53 2.73
CA ASP A 697 12.00 1.14 3.15
C ASP A 697 13.45 0.67 3.00
N GLN A 698 14.11 0.48 4.14
CA GLN A 698 15.51 0.08 4.24
C GLN A 698 15.79 -1.27 3.57
N GLU A 699 14.86 -2.23 3.70
CA GLU A 699 15.02 -3.56 3.12
C GLU A 699 14.96 -3.50 1.60
N VAL A 700 14.00 -2.76 1.05
CA VAL A 700 13.85 -2.55 -0.40
C VAL A 700 15.06 -1.83 -0.99
N PHE A 701 15.55 -0.77 -0.32
CA PHE A 701 16.71 -0.01 -0.77
C PHE A 701 17.97 -0.88 -0.86
N PHE A 702 18.29 -1.63 0.21
CA PHE A 702 19.47 -2.49 0.21
C PHE A 702 19.33 -3.70 -0.73
N ALA A 703 18.13 -4.27 -0.86
CA ALA A 703 17.88 -5.36 -1.81
C ALA A 703 18.10 -4.92 -3.27
N ALA A 704 17.67 -3.71 -3.64
CA ALA A 704 17.90 -3.15 -4.97
C ALA A 704 19.41 -2.95 -5.24
N ARG A 705 20.13 -2.34 -4.29
CA ARG A 705 21.58 -2.16 -4.36
C ARG A 705 22.31 -3.49 -4.53
N ASP A 706 21.99 -4.47 -3.70
CA ASP A 706 22.64 -5.79 -3.73
C ASP A 706 22.39 -6.48 -5.07
N ARG A 707 21.18 -6.37 -5.63
CA ARG A 707 20.88 -6.87 -6.97
C ARG A 707 21.79 -6.25 -8.03
N ILE A 708 21.97 -4.93 -8.04
CA ILE A 708 22.85 -4.25 -9.02
C ILE A 708 24.31 -4.68 -8.82
N ARG A 709 24.77 -4.78 -7.57
CA ARG A 709 26.12 -5.27 -7.23
C ARG A 709 26.40 -6.65 -7.82
N GLU A 710 25.50 -7.60 -7.60
CA GLU A 710 25.68 -8.95 -8.11
C GLU A 710 25.65 -9.00 -9.65
N LEU A 711 24.94 -8.08 -10.32
CA LEU A 711 24.98 -7.96 -11.78
C LEU A 711 26.34 -7.47 -12.29
N TYR A 712 26.94 -6.45 -11.68
CA TYR A 712 28.30 -6.02 -12.03
C TYR A 712 29.31 -7.16 -11.81
N LYS A 713 29.30 -7.81 -10.63
CA LYS A 713 30.16 -8.98 -10.34
C LYS A 713 30.06 -10.09 -11.37
N LYS A 714 28.86 -10.29 -11.91
CA LYS A 714 28.57 -11.36 -12.87
C LYS A 714 28.98 -11.03 -14.30
N TYR A 715 28.88 -9.77 -14.71
CA TYR A 715 28.95 -9.37 -16.12
C TYR A 715 30.13 -8.46 -16.48
N THR A 716 30.93 -8.00 -15.51
CA THR A 716 32.17 -7.26 -15.76
C THR A 716 33.37 -7.86 -15.03
N ASP A 717 34.53 -7.83 -15.69
CA ASP A 717 35.84 -8.16 -15.10
C ASP A 717 36.51 -6.90 -14.49
N ASP A 718 35.90 -5.72 -14.63
CA ASP A 718 36.40 -4.47 -14.07
C ASP A 718 36.33 -4.52 -12.54
N GLN A 719 37.46 -4.71 -11.87
CA GLN A 719 37.51 -4.75 -10.41
C GLN A 719 37.38 -3.36 -9.77
N TYR A 720 37.29 -2.29 -10.57
CA TYR A 720 37.19 -0.91 -10.10
C TYR A 720 35.79 -0.33 -10.36
N TYR A 721 34.76 -1.14 -10.61
CA TYR A 721 33.39 -0.62 -10.57
C TYR A 721 33.06 -0.13 -9.16
N CYS A 722 32.31 0.95 -9.07
CA CYS A 722 31.82 1.49 -7.81
C CYS A 722 30.31 1.74 -7.95
N ILE A 723 29.53 1.30 -6.97
CA ILE A 723 28.06 1.34 -7.04
C ILE A 723 27.54 2.07 -5.80
N PHE A 724 27.64 1.51 -4.59
CA PHE A 724 27.21 2.19 -3.36
C PHE A 724 27.93 1.60 -2.15
N GLN A 725 28.32 2.44 -1.18
CA GLN A 725 28.53 2.00 0.20
C GLN A 725 28.10 3.15 1.15
N PRO A 726 27.64 2.86 2.38
CA PRO A 726 27.71 3.78 3.51
C PRO A 726 29.01 3.52 4.27
N SER A 727 29.86 4.53 4.42
CA SER A 727 31.16 4.36 5.07
C SER A 727 31.01 4.22 6.58
N TYR A 728 31.87 3.37 7.16
CA TYR A 728 32.32 3.29 8.56
C TYR A 728 31.64 2.40 9.59
N GLU A 729 30.44 1.84 9.38
CA GLU A 729 29.66 1.39 10.55
C GLU A 729 29.04 0.00 10.34
N THR A 730 29.32 -0.92 11.28
CA THR A 730 28.58 -2.18 11.42
C THR A 730 27.15 -1.86 11.84
N ILE A 731 26.16 -2.37 11.09
CA ILE A 731 24.76 -2.36 11.50
C ILE A 731 24.64 -3.36 12.65
N ASP A 732 24.24 -2.88 13.82
CA ASP A 732 23.95 -3.77 14.94
C ASP A 732 22.60 -4.50 14.75
N GLU A 733 22.27 -5.39 15.68
CA GLU A 733 21.06 -6.22 15.66
C GLU A 733 19.75 -5.40 15.70
N THR A 734 19.85 -4.07 15.92
CA THR A 734 18.74 -3.13 16.08
C THR A 734 18.62 -2.12 14.93
N GLY A 735 19.50 -2.19 13.91
CA GLY A 735 19.43 -1.32 12.74
C GLY A 735 20.14 0.02 12.87
N HIS A 736 20.86 0.26 13.98
CA HIS A 736 21.65 1.48 14.17
C HIS A 736 23.03 1.35 13.52
N LEU A 737 23.50 2.45 12.91
CA LEU A 737 24.89 2.61 12.49
C LEU A 737 25.69 3.10 13.71
N THR A 738 26.74 2.38 14.10
CA THR A 738 27.69 2.82 15.15
C THR A 738 29.09 2.95 14.57
N GLY A 739 29.65 4.17 14.59
CA GLY A 739 31.04 4.45 14.26
C GLY A 739 31.73 5.23 15.38
N GLU A 740 32.75 4.63 16.01
CA GLU A 740 33.65 5.36 16.90
C GLU A 740 34.66 6.15 16.06
N TRP A 741 34.67 7.48 16.22
CA TRP A 741 35.72 8.33 15.69
C TRP A 741 36.94 8.24 16.62
N ASP A 742 37.70 7.16 16.56
CA ASP A 742 38.89 7.03 17.39
C ASP A 742 40.06 7.78 16.75
N ASN A 743 40.45 8.89 17.38
CA ASN A 743 41.48 9.81 16.90
C ASN A 743 42.90 9.29 17.21
N GLY A 744 43.13 7.98 17.05
CA GLY A 744 44.31 7.27 17.54
C GLY A 744 44.79 6.15 16.63
N ASP A 745 45.85 6.44 15.85
CA ASP A 745 46.95 5.55 15.43
C ASP A 745 46.72 4.12 14.85
N GLU A 746 45.51 3.68 14.52
CA GLU A 746 45.30 2.41 13.78
C GLU A 746 44.73 2.66 12.36
N ARG A 747 45.63 2.60 11.36
CA ARG A 747 45.29 2.75 9.94
C ARG A 747 44.61 1.50 9.38
N TYR A 748 43.34 1.66 9.02
CA TYR A 748 42.67 1.25 7.77
C TYR A 748 43.17 0.04 6.96
N PRO A 749 42.28 -0.89 6.56
CA PRO A 749 42.48 -1.68 5.33
C PRO A 749 42.07 -0.84 4.11
N MET A 750 42.74 0.29 3.88
CA MET A 750 42.63 1.07 2.64
C MET A 750 43.88 0.81 1.81
N GLU A 751 43.74 0.34 0.57
CA GLU A 751 44.86 0.33 -0.36
C GLU A 751 45.09 1.76 -0.87
N ILE A 752 46.23 2.32 -0.47
CA ILE A 752 46.72 3.60 -0.94
C ILE A 752 47.83 3.27 -1.95
N ASP A 753 47.73 3.78 -3.17
CA ASP A 753 48.80 3.57 -4.16
C ASP A 753 50.07 4.36 -3.80
N ASP A 754 51.16 4.11 -4.54
CA ASP A 754 52.45 4.80 -4.35
C ASP A 754 52.37 6.33 -4.53
N ASN A 755 51.25 6.83 -5.08
CA ASN A 755 50.96 8.24 -5.34
C ASN A 755 50.00 8.86 -4.31
N TRP A 756 49.69 8.16 -3.21
CA TRP A 756 48.74 8.60 -2.17
C TRP A 756 47.28 8.70 -2.62
N ASN A 757 46.90 8.05 -3.73
CA ASN A 757 45.51 7.95 -4.14
C ASN A 757 44.80 6.87 -3.31
N ILE A 758 43.57 7.14 -2.90
CA ILE A 758 42.68 6.14 -2.33
C ILE A 758 42.23 5.22 -3.47
N VAL A 759 42.62 3.95 -3.44
CA VAL A 759 42.19 2.96 -4.44
C VAL A 759 41.08 2.11 -3.85
N THR A 760 39.86 2.29 -4.36
CA THR A 760 38.70 1.47 -4.01
C THR A 760 38.46 0.41 -5.08
N HIS A 761 38.61 -0.86 -4.72
CA HIS A 761 38.25 -2.00 -5.57
C HIS A 761 36.84 -2.48 -5.24
N GLY A 762 36.02 -2.75 -6.26
CA GLY A 762 34.72 -3.40 -6.15
C GLY A 762 33.76 -2.64 -5.22
N ASP A 763 33.16 -3.36 -4.26
CA ASP A 763 32.06 -2.96 -3.36
C ASP A 763 32.25 -1.67 -2.50
N GLY A 764 33.22 -0.82 -2.81
CA GLY A 764 33.55 0.45 -2.13
C GLY A 764 32.70 1.67 -2.53
N MET A 765 32.79 2.76 -1.75
CA MET A 765 32.04 4.01 -1.93
C MET A 765 32.51 4.90 -3.07
N GLY A 766 31.54 5.41 -3.82
CA GLY A 766 31.65 6.62 -4.62
C GLY A 766 30.63 7.59 -4.04
N PHE A 767 31.11 8.65 -3.38
CA PHE A 767 30.21 9.64 -2.79
C PHE A 767 29.44 10.41 -3.87
N LEU A 768 29.97 10.46 -5.09
CA LEU A 768 29.57 11.35 -6.17
C LEU A 768 29.32 10.59 -7.48
N TRP A 769 28.17 10.82 -8.10
CA TRP A 769 27.79 10.32 -9.41
C TRP A 769 27.67 11.49 -10.37
N TYR A 770 28.37 11.46 -11.49
CA TYR A 770 28.50 12.66 -12.32
C TYR A 770 27.54 12.67 -13.51
N SER A 771 26.94 13.84 -13.76
CA SER A 771 26.16 14.09 -14.98
C SER A 771 26.99 14.86 -16.02
N SER A 772 26.47 14.92 -17.25
CA SER A 772 27.02 15.74 -18.33
C SER A 772 26.56 17.19 -18.29
N THR A 773 25.62 17.54 -17.42
CA THR A 773 25.02 18.88 -17.34
C THR A 773 25.95 19.83 -16.60
N CYS A 774 26.25 20.97 -17.22
CA CYS A 774 27.03 22.06 -16.63
C CYS A 774 26.23 23.37 -16.56
N TYR A 775 26.44 24.16 -15.50
CA TYR A 775 25.86 25.50 -15.31
C TYR A 775 26.91 26.61 -15.32
N ASP A 776 26.49 27.84 -15.63
CA ASP A 776 27.34 29.04 -15.55
C ASP A 776 27.54 29.45 -14.08
N ALA A 777 28.79 29.68 -13.66
CA ALA A 777 29.10 30.04 -12.28
C ALA A 777 28.69 31.48 -11.91
N GLY A 778 28.38 32.37 -12.88
CA GLY A 778 27.77 33.68 -12.63
C GLY A 778 28.72 34.82 -12.18
N TRP A 779 30.04 34.63 -12.24
CA TRP A 779 31.03 35.62 -11.72
C TRP A 779 31.74 36.48 -12.77
N GLY A 780 31.32 36.46 -14.04
CA GLY A 780 31.86 37.38 -15.07
C GLY A 780 33.33 37.17 -15.47
N THR A 781 33.97 36.09 -15.00
CA THR A 781 35.31 35.67 -15.44
C THR A 781 35.18 34.48 -16.37
N ILE A 782 35.75 34.59 -17.58
CA ILE A 782 35.79 33.52 -18.59
C ILE A 782 36.58 32.34 -18.01
N GLY A 783 35.91 31.23 -17.66
CA GLY A 783 36.59 29.97 -17.30
C GLY A 783 36.01 29.15 -16.13
N ASN A 784 35.01 29.64 -15.38
CA ASN A 784 34.43 28.90 -14.25
C ASN A 784 33.06 28.31 -14.61
N HIS A 785 32.92 26.98 -14.60
CA HIS A 785 31.67 26.26 -14.87
C HIS A 785 31.33 25.33 -13.69
N ARG A 786 30.04 25.11 -13.41
CA ARG A 786 29.57 24.15 -12.40
C ARG A 786 29.23 22.83 -13.09
N ILE A 787 29.67 21.68 -12.57
CA ILE A 787 29.17 20.36 -13.00
C ILE A 787 28.04 19.96 -12.05
N ALA A 788 26.90 19.55 -12.59
CA ALA A 788 25.86 18.91 -11.79
C ALA A 788 26.25 17.46 -11.51
N PHE A 789 26.26 17.07 -10.25
CA PHE A 789 26.47 15.68 -9.83
C PHE A 789 25.43 15.31 -8.77
N TYR A 790 25.27 14.01 -8.58
CA TYR A 790 24.42 13.44 -7.54
C TYR A 790 25.35 12.92 -6.43
N GLU A 791 25.33 13.58 -5.27
CA GLU A 791 25.99 13.03 -4.09
C GLU A 791 25.04 12.02 -3.45
N THR A 792 25.56 10.90 -2.96
CA THR A 792 24.80 9.95 -2.11
C THR A 792 24.18 10.61 -0.86
N LEU A 793 24.41 11.93 -0.67
CA LEU A 793 23.95 12.77 0.40
C LEU A 793 23.34 14.11 -0.06
N SER A 794 22.91 14.27 -1.33
CA SER A 794 21.96 15.27 -1.87
C SER A 794 22.26 15.65 -3.33
N THR A 795 21.31 16.29 -4.02
CA THR A 795 21.61 17.12 -5.21
C THR A 795 22.30 18.41 -4.77
N VAL A 796 23.60 18.38 -4.53
CA VAL A 796 24.35 19.62 -4.31
C VAL A 796 24.73 20.21 -5.66
N GLU A 797 24.21 21.39 -5.99
CA GLU A 797 24.97 22.32 -6.84
C GLU A 797 26.20 22.75 -6.05
N SER A 798 27.30 22.01 -6.13
CA SER A 798 28.51 22.41 -5.42
C SER A 798 29.44 23.26 -6.29
N TRP A 799 30.19 24.10 -5.61
CA TRP A 799 31.09 25.10 -6.18
C TRP A 799 32.42 24.43 -6.54
N TYR A 800 32.65 24.13 -7.82
CA TYR A 800 33.99 23.76 -8.28
C TYR A 800 34.54 24.79 -9.26
N THR A 801 35.61 25.46 -8.85
CA THR A 801 36.43 26.31 -9.72
C THR A 801 37.35 25.43 -10.55
N PHE A 802 37.19 25.46 -11.87
CA PHE A 802 38.19 24.95 -12.82
C PHE A 802 39.42 25.87 -12.82
N ASP A 803 40.25 25.82 -11.78
CA ASP A 803 41.55 26.48 -11.82
C ASP A 803 42.58 25.53 -12.46
N PRO A 804 43.13 25.83 -13.65
CA PRO A 804 44.18 25.03 -14.27
C PRO A 804 45.50 24.99 -13.46
N ASN A 805 45.62 25.74 -12.36
CA ASN A 805 46.84 25.84 -11.55
C ASN A 805 46.74 25.25 -10.13
N TRP A 806 45.58 24.74 -9.71
CA TRP A 806 45.39 24.11 -8.40
C TRP A 806 44.81 22.69 -8.59
N PRO A 807 45.63 21.63 -8.43
CA PRO A 807 45.17 20.24 -8.49
C PRO A 807 44.47 19.76 -7.20
N ASP A 808 44.39 20.60 -6.18
CA ASP A 808 43.91 20.21 -4.86
C ASP A 808 42.45 20.67 -4.71
N ASP A 809 41.51 19.70 -4.77
CA ASP A 809 40.23 19.65 -4.02
C ASP A 809 39.14 18.76 -4.69
N LEU A 810 39.46 18.02 -5.76
CA LEU A 810 38.71 16.80 -6.09
C LEU A 810 39.32 15.66 -5.28
N TYR A 811 38.83 15.44 -4.06
CA TYR A 811 39.09 14.18 -3.38
C TYR A 811 38.61 13.05 -4.29
N ASN A 812 39.54 12.24 -4.82
CA ASN A 812 39.36 11.06 -5.69
C ASN A 812 38.24 10.12 -5.19
N SER A 813 36.98 10.46 -5.43
CA SER A 813 35.83 9.72 -4.90
C SER A 813 34.60 9.93 -5.78
N GLY A 814 34.22 8.91 -6.55
CA GLY A 814 33.01 8.94 -7.37
C GLY A 814 33.08 8.09 -8.64
N SER A 815 31.93 7.91 -9.29
CA SER A 815 31.80 7.10 -10.51
C SER A 815 30.94 7.77 -11.57
N VAL A 816 31.21 7.42 -12.82
CA VAL A 816 30.31 7.64 -13.95
C VAL A 816 29.80 6.30 -14.41
N HIS A 817 28.49 6.21 -14.58
CA HIS A 817 27.79 5.10 -15.18
C HIS A 817 27.28 5.53 -16.56
N PRO A 818 28.00 5.20 -17.65
CA PRO A 818 27.56 5.54 -19.00
C PRO A 818 26.21 4.91 -19.30
N ILE A 819 25.35 5.64 -20.00
CA ILE A 819 24.05 5.15 -20.45
C ILE A 819 23.96 5.16 -21.97
N MET A 820 23.03 4.39 -22.54
CA MET A 820 22.69 4.43 -23.96
C MET A 820 21.17 4.43 -24.12
N GLN A 821 20.70 4.90 -25.28
CA GLN A 821 19.32 4.73 -25.74
C GLN A 821 19.31 3.63 -26.82
N PHE A 822 18.28 2.78 -26.81
CA PHE A 822 18.09 1.73 -27.83
C PHE A 822 16.78 1.90 -28.58
#